data_AF-A0A9P1BU26-F1
#
_entry.id   AF-A0A9P1BU26-F1
#
_cell.length_a   1.000
_cell.length_b   1.000
_cell.length_c   1.000
_cell.angle_alpha   90.00
_cell.angle_beta   90.00
_cell.angle_gamma   90.00
#
_symmetry.space_group_name_H-M   'P 1'
#
loop_
_entity.id
_entity.type
_entity.pdbx_description
1 polymer ?
#
loop_
_entity_poly.entity_id
_entity_poly.type
_entity_poly.pdbx_seq_one_letter_code
_entity_poly.pdbx_strand_id
1 'polypeptide(L)'
;MARWQHNTHHGRHTRKSFAQRKAKRKGSADSVKTSQSGGAFGGEKRRPIADLVDYVRSCSKALDGLSKTEENLLSSRALEEATAAPDRLFSIASDQRGSKPLEKLIKKATPEVFSLIFKMLLEAFGDLATNQYASHVLETALRSWADRLGNDKPSLHHCQPLVTACSRLNDEALWPSLAINPCSAHVLRALLMALGGYAHEEGKEKLAARAGLLPQTKHPIPSEIAECRRKSAASLVKLIKQDNTNDFNSPNSPSLCLNAHASPIIQLLLRLLRDCGDRALLSEACAAVVGAKAVNGSPSVERCDALMASAAGSRVLEAVLETAGAELFAELFSRYFRSRLCDLATATSTEFGPFIAQKVADALREGPQLQLALNELDFVACLGSGSQNAQHMVVLKFLEASLRLRAALKQAAGGVFRALALHASSEYHRAWSSLLSLAPLDVNSLIEGEWMSKSERKSEKTNSKTDGKDTKLKAKKGKKFKGMEKGVHSGEDKKENPETEAGEAESVGSPKLRRLPAAGAMLLAVLLRFPAETVAPIVSGLSKILRKDILLALALESRTARVLEAALAPSSALGMRRLKLAASFKGLMATLGPHHIGGWVCAALWRTSLGDSGLRQAFAKELLDVEEKLRADNFAVWKVCGLHQVKVHTAEWMQQQKKAGKVQALFGDLIEGDTESARAAKMRKVRAAEDEALAKAATEAMEDPTVAALLPCEPMEESPALATIEVSQSKSKADSGDQSLQETLQLIKGKASRKKRKRAREIAEEEPE
;
A
#
# COMPACT_ATOMS: atom_id res chain seq x y z
N MET A 1 -45.13 20.29 18.52
CA MET A 1 -46.27 21.21 18.31
C MET A 1 -45.70 22.44 17.59
N ALA A 2 -46.25 23.05 16.54
CA ALA A 2 -47.33 22.73 15.58
C ALA A 2 -46.82 23.25 14.20
N ARG A 3 -46.88 22.53 13.07
CA ARG A 3 -48.00 22.21 12.15
C ARG A 3 -48.88 23.38 11.64
N TRP A 4 -48.69 23.66 10.32
CA TRP A 4 -49.68 24.06 9.28
C TRP A 4 -50.12 25.54 9.31
N GLN A 5 -50.47 26.22 8.19
CA GLN A 5 -51.03 25.71 6.92
C GLN A 5 -50.72 26.59 5.66
N HIS A 6 -51.15 26.11 4.48
CA HIS A 6 -51.03 26.63 3.09
C HIS A 6 -51.59 28.05 2.82
N ASN A 7 -51.13 28.77 1.76
CA ASN A 7 -51.67 28.62 0.38
C ASN A 7 -50.89 29.36 -0.74
N THR A 8 -51.38 29.29 -1.99
CA THR A 8 -50.65 29.44 -3.27
C THR A 8 -51.16 30.57 -4.19
N HIS A 9 -50.25 31.13 -5.01
CA HIS A 9 -50.51 31.68 -6.36
C HIS A 9 -49.15 31.75 -7.09
N HIS A 10 -48.84 31.05 -8.19
CA HIS A 10 -49.37 31.07 -9.57
C HIS A 10 -49.16 32.40 -10.35
N GLY A 11 -48.05 32.46 -11.10
CA GLY A 11 -47.79 33.43 -12.18
C GLY A 11 -46.86 32.83 -13.24
N ARG A 12 -47.36 32.60 -14.46
CA ARG A 12 -46.59 32.11 -15.62
C ARG A 12 -46.11 33.29 -16.47
N HIS A 13 -44.91 33.23 -17.05
CA HIS A 13 -44.61 33.74 -18.40
C HIS A 13 -43.30 33.11 -18.95
N THR A 14 -43.41 32.03 -19.74
CA THR A 14 -43.32 31.98 -21.22
C THR A 14 -41.91 31.82 -21.83
N ARG A 15 -41.53 30.56 -22.12
CA ARG A 15 -40.46 30.18 -23.07
C ARG A 15 -40.90 30.44 -24.52
N LYS A 16 -40.16 31.23 -25.32
CA LYS A 16 -40.20 31.19 -26.81
C LYS A 16 -38.94 31.77 -27.46
N SER A 17 -38.16 30.94 -28.16
CA SER A 17 -37.49 31.28 -29.44
C SER A 17 -36.88 30.01 -30.06
N PHE A 18 -36.71 30.00 -31.39
CA PHE A 18 -36.08 28.92 -32.19
C PHE A 18 -36.80 27.57 -32.28
N ALA A 19 -38.07 27.62 -32.69
CA ALA A 19 -38.66 26.54 -33.49
C ALA A 19 -39.75 27.07 -34.43
N GLN A 20 -39.42 27.27 -35.72
CA GLN A 20 -40.30 27.03 -36.89
C GLN A 20 -39.71 27.64 -38.18
N ARG A 21 -39.38 26.78 -39.16
CA ARG A 21 -40.08 26.70 -40.45
C ARG A 21 -39.49 25.58 -41.30
N LYS A 22 -40.31 24.56 -41.58
CA LYS A 22 -40.03 23.50 -42.56
C LYS A 22 -41.27 23.33 -43.44
N ALA A 23 -41.03 23.09 -44.74
CA ALA A 23 -42.00 22.69 -45.77
C ALA A 23 -43.09 23.70 -46.21
N LYS A 24 -42.87 24.34 -47.37
CA LYS A 24 -43.77 24.18 -48.55
C LYS A 24 -43.13 24.74 -49.84
N ARG A 25 -42.70 23.86 -50.73
CA ARG A 25 -42.99 23.92 -52.19
C ARG A 25 -42.52 22.63 -52.87
N LYS A 26 -43.34 22.16 -53.81
CA LYS A 26 -43.19 20.93 -54.61
C LYS A 26 -43.51 21.36 -56.04
N GLY A 27 -42.78 20.90 -57.04
CA GLY A 27 -43.29 20.88 -58.42
C GLY A 27 -42.45 21.57 -59.51
N SER A 28 -41.93 20.72 -60.39
CA SER A 28 -41.65 20.92 -61.82
C SER A 28 -40.38 21.63 -62.28
N ALA A 29 -39.96 21.20 -63.47
CA ALA A 29 -38.71 21.51 -64.16
C ALA A 29 -38.81 22.81 -64.98
N ASP A 30 -37.66 23.42 -65.30
CA ASP A 30 -37.12 23.22 -66.65
C ASP A 30 -35.62 23.52 -66.76
N SER A 31 -35.02 23.09 -67.88
CA SER A 31 -33.58 23.08 -68.12
C SER A 31 -33.02 24.38 -68.73
N VAL A 32 -31.81 24.79 -68.33
CA VAL A 32 -30.80 25.37 -69.25
C VAL A 32 -29.41 24.84 -68.89
N LYS A 33 -28.66 24.36 -69.89
CA LYS A 33 -27.25 23.95 -69.79
C LYS A 33 -26.33 25.11 -70.20
N THR A 34 -25.17 25.24 -69.55
CA THR A 34 -23.80 25.48 -70.09
C THR A 34 -22.91 26.02 -68.95
N SER A 35 -21.61 25.73 -68.85
CA SER A 35 -20.73 24.81 -69.60
C SER A 35 -19.57 24.34 -68.70
N GLN A 36 -19.00 23.17 -68.96
CA GLN A 36 -17.75 22.70 -68.33
C GLN A 36 -16.53 23.23 -69.11
N SER A 37 -15.43 23.53 -68.41
CA SER A 37 -14.07 23.26 -68.92
C SER A 37 -13.01 23.36 -67.81
N GLY A 38 -12.10 22.37 -67.75
CA GLY A 38 -10.86 22.39 -66.96
C GLY A 38 -11.00 22.14 -65.44
N GLY A 39 -10.36 21.14 -64.83
CA GLY A 39 -9.51 20.07 -65.37
C GLY A 39 -9.45 18.90 -64.38
N ALA A 40 -9.11 17.70 -64.86
CA ALA A 40 -9.24 16.47 -64.09
C ALA A 40 -7.99 16.13 -63.26
N PHE A 41 -8.17 15.91 -61.95
CA PHE A 41 -7.45 14.89 -61.18
C PHE A 41 -8.43 14.24 -60.20
N GLY A 42 -8.40 12.91 -60.10
CA GLY A 42 -9.44 12.13 -59.40
C GLY A 42 -9.39 12.26 -57.88
N GLY A 43 -10.38 12.94 -57.31
CA GLY A 43 -10.69 12.84 -55.88
C GLY A 43 -11.74 11.76 -55.63
N GLU A 44 -11.36 10.66 -54.98
CA GLU A 44 -12.34 9.69 -54.47
C GLU A 44 -13.32 10.39 -53.53
N LYS A 45 -14.62 10.07 -53.64
CA LYS A 45 -15.65 10.55 -52.70
C LYS A 45 -15.42 9.90 -51.34
N ARG A 46 -14.67 10.60 -50.47
CA ARG A 46 -14.34 10.17 -49.12
C ARG A 46 -15.59 9.79 -48.31
N ARG A 47 -15.47 8.75 -47.48
CA ARG A 47 -16.60 8.20 -46.70
C ARG A 47 -17.25 9.27 -45.81
N PRO A 48 -18.60 9.37 -45.79
CA PRO A 48 -19.35 10.09 -44.77
C PRO A 48 -18.90 9.71 -43.35
N ILE A 49 -19.03 10.64 -42.40
CA ILE A 49 -18.53 10.43 -41.04
C ILE A 49 -19.20 9.25 -40.31
N ALA A 50 -20.48 8.98 -40.60
CA ALA A 50 -21.19 7.83 -40.06
C ALA A 50 -20.61 6.49 -40.55
N ASP A 51 -20.32 6.40 -41.85
CA ASP A 51 -19.73 5.21 -42.49
C ASP A 51 -18.29 4.99 -42.01
N LEU A 52 -17.56 6.08 -41.75
CA LEU A 52 -16.23 6.05 -41.16
C LEU A 52 -16.25 5.52 -39.71
N VAL A 53 -17.19 5.99 -38.89
CA VAL A 53 -17.38 5.48 -37.51
C VAL A 53 -17.74 3.99 -37.50
N ASP A 54 -18.54 3.53 -38.46
CA ASP A 54 -18.92 2.12 -38.57
C ASP A 54 -17.80 1.24 -39.17
N TYR A 55 -16.98 1.78 -40.07
CA TYR A 55 -15.72 1.17 -40.50
C TYR A 55 -14.73 1.00 -39.32
N VAL A 56 -14.45 2.08 -38.59
CA VAL A 56 -13.56 2.08 -37.41
C VAL A 56 -14.03 1.08 -36.34
N ARG A 57 -15.35 0.99 -36.08
CA ARG A 57 -15.90 -0.04 -35.18
C ARG A 57 -15.70 -1.47 -35.71
N SER A 58 -15.83 -1.67 -37.02
CA SER A 58 -15.67 -2.99 -37.65
C SER A 58 -14.22 -3.45 -37.55
N CYS A 59 -13.24 -2.59 -37.85
CA CYS A 59 -11.82 -2.86 -37.66
C CYS A 59 -11.49 -3.19 -36.20
N SER A 60 -12.01 -2.39 -35.24
CA SER A 60 -11.78 -2.59 -33.80
C SER A 60 -12.29 -3.94 -33.27
N LYS A 61 -13.42 -4.44 -33.81
CA LYS A 61 -13.92 -5.80 -33.52
C LYS A 61 -13.06 -6.89 -34.17
N ALA A 62 -12.63 -6.67 -35.41
CA ALA A 62 -11.83 -7.63 -36.16
C ALA A 62 -10.40 -7.84 -35.60
N LEU A 63 -9.96 -7.04 -34.61
CA LEU A 63 -8.72 -7.28 -33.88
C LEU A 63 -8.74 -8.56 -33.02
N ASP A 64 -9.91 -9.02 -32.58
CA ASP A 64 -10.02 -10.12 -31.62
C ASP A 64 -9.69 -11.46 -32.30
N GLY A 65 -8.54 -12.06 -31.93
CA GLY A 65 -8.03 -13.31 -32.49
C GLY A 65 -6.93 -13.16 -33.55
N LEU A 66 -6.50 -11.94 -33.88
CA LEU A 66 -5.37 -11.69 -34.80
C LEU A 66 -4.01 -11.85 -34.11
N SER A 67 -2.97 -12.13 -34.90
CA SER A 67 -1.58 -12.03 -34.44
C SER A 67 -1.17 -10.57 -34.21
N LYS A 68 -0.13 -10.34 -33.39
CA LYS A 68 0.32 -8.99 -33.03
C LYS A 68 0.73 -8.13 -34.24
N THR A 69 1.26 -8.73 -35.30
CA THR A 69 1.61 -8.05 -36.55
C THR A 69 0.36 -7.63 -37.34
N GLU A 70 -0.64 -8.50 -37.41
CA GLU A 70 -1.93 -8.22 -38.06
C GLU A 70 -2.76 -7.19 -37.28
N GLU A 71 -2.80 -7.27 -35.95
CA GLU A 71 -3.40 -6.25 -35.08
C GLU A 71 -2.80 -4.87 -35.38
N ASN A 72 -1.46 -4.78 -35.47
CA ASN A 72 -0.76 -3.54 -35.72
C ASN A 72 -1.08 -2.99 -37.11
N LEU A 73 -1.08 -3.85 -38.14
CA LEU A 73 -1.39 -3.45 -39.52
C LEU A 73 -2.84 -2.98 -39.67
N LEU A 74 -3.82 -3.76 -39.21
CA LEU A 74 -5.24 -3.41 -39.29
C LEU A 74 -5.55 -2.13 -38.51
N SER A 75 -4.95 -1.97 -37.33
CA SER A 75 -5.10 -0.75 -36.54
C SER A 75 -4.54 0.45 -37.27
N SER A 76 -3.34 0.34 -37.82
CA SER A 76 -2.69 1.44 -38.54
C SER A 76 -3.47 1.87 -39.77
N ARG A 77 -3.99 0.93 -40.57
CA ARG A 77 -4.85 1.23 -41.73
C ARG A 77 -6.17 1.91 -41.37
N ALA A 78 -6.85 1.42 -40.32
CA ALA A 78 -8.10 2.02 -39.85
C ALA A 78 -7.89 3.46 -39.33
N LEU A 79 -6.71 3.69 -38.75
CA LEU A 79 -6.27 4.97 -38.22
C LEU A 79 -5.82 5.96 -39.30
N GLU A 80 -5.10 5.51 -40.32
CA GLU A 80 -4.74 6.30 -41.51
C GLU A 80 -5.99 6.95 -42.15
N GLU A 81 -7.03 6.14 -42.40
CA GLU A 81 -8.32 6.61 -42.94
C GLU A 81 -9.05 7.57 -41.98
N ALA A 82 -8.95 7.37 -40.66
CA ALA A 82 -9.44 8.32 -39.67
C ALA A 82 -8.68 9.66 -39.68
N THR A 83 -7.36 9.63 -39.91
CA THR A 83 -6.48 10.82 -39.97
C THR A 83 -6.48 11.59 -41.28
N ALA A 84 -7.18 11.10 -42.32
CA ALA A 84 -7.17 11.73 -43.65
C ALA A 84 -7.63 13.21 -43.68
N ALA A 85 -8.27 13.69 -42.61
CA ALA A 85 -8.36 15.11 -42.25
C ALA A 85 -8.58 15.26 -40.72
N PRO A 86 -8.10 16.34 -40.06
CA PRO A 86 -8.25 16.55 -38.61
C PRO A 86 -9.69 16.45 -38.12
N ASP A 87 -10.63 17.13 -38.79
CA ASP A 87 -12.05 17.15 -38.40
C ASP A 87 -12.69 15.76 -38.39
N ARG A 88 -12.21 14.82 -39.21
CA ARG A 88 -12.67 13.42 -39.22
C ARG A 88 -12.25 12.72 -37.94
N LEU A 89 -10.96 12.82 -37.57
CA LEU A 89 -10.43 12.25 -36.32
C LEU A 89 -11.16 12.83 -35.10
N PHE A 90 -11.33 14.15 -35.05
CA PHE A 90 -12.00 14.84 -33.93
C PHE A 90 -13.48 14.46 -33.82
N SER A 91 -14.16 14.29 -34.96
CA SER A 91 -15.54 13.82 -35.01
C SER A 91 -15.68 12.36 -34.54
N ILE A 92 -14.76 11.45 -34.88
CA ILE A 92 -14.76 10.07 -34.37
C ILE A 92 -14.46 10.06 -32.85
N ALA A 93 -13.46 10.83 -32.41
CA ALA A 93 -13.07 10.89 -31.01
C ALA A 93 -14.18 11.47 -30.12
N SER A 94 -14.93 12.44 -30.64
CA SER A 94 -16.07 13.08 -29.96
C SER A 94 -17.39 12.32 -30.12
N ASP A 95 -17.40 11.16 -30.76
CA ASP A 95 -18.59 10.34 -30.98
C ASP A 95 -18.66 9.14 -30.01
N GLN A 96 -19.85 8.90 -29.45
CA GLN A 96 -20.12 7.81 -28.51
C GLN A 96 -19.87 6.41 -29.13
N ARG A 97 -20.06 6.31 -30.44
CA ARG A 97 -20.03 5.08 -31.25
C ARG A 97 -18.64 4.78 -31.84
N GLY A 98 -17.75 5.78 -31.92
CA GLY A 98 -16.41 5.74 -32.51
C GLY A 98 -15.25 5.88 -31.51
N SER A 99 -15.41 6.64 -30.43
CA SER A 99 -14.39 6.87 -29.38
C SER A 99 -13.76 5.58 -28.82
N LYS A 100 -14.56 4.67 -28.28
CA LYS A 100 -14.05 3.39 -27.72
C LYS A 100 -13.34 2.50 -28.75
N PRO A 101 -13.89 2.31 -29.98
CA PRO A 101 -13.14 1.69 -31.05
C PRO A 101 -11.78 2.36 -31.34
N LEU A 102 -11.75 3.69 -31.40
CA LEU A 102 -10.55 4.48 -31.63
C LEU A 102 -9.50 4.27 -30.53
N GLU A 103 -9.90 4.24 -29.25
CA GLU A 103 -9.01 3.90 -28.13
C GLU A 103 -8.34 2.52 -28.29
N LYS A 104 -9.09 1.49 -28.73
CA LYS A 104 -8.53 0.14 -28.94
C LYS A 104 -7.51 0.12 -30.08
N LEU A 105 -7.76 0.86 -31.16
CA LEU A 105 -6.87 0.95 -32.32
C LEU A 105 -5.59 1.74 -31.97
N ILE A 106 -5.68 2.86 -31.24
CA ILE A 106 -4.53 3.68 -30.82
C ILE A 106 -3.49 2.85 -30.04
N LYS A 107 -3.93 1.98 -29.12
CA LYS A 107 -3.07 1.07 -28.35
C LYS A 107 -2.30 0.06 -29.20
N LYS A 108 -2.77 -0.22 -30.42
CA LYS A 108 -2.24 -1.25 -31.32
C LYS A 108 -1.53 -0.64 -32.55
N ALA A 109 -1.64 0.67 -32.79
CA ALA A 109 -1.02 1.36 -33.91
C ALA A 109 0.51 1.12 -34.00
N THR A 110 1.07 1.22 -35.21
CA THR A 110 2.52 1.36 -35.38
C THR A 110 3.02 2.70 -34.81
N PRO A 111 4.31 2.82 -34.45
CA PRO A 111 4.87 4.05 -33.88
C PRO A 111 4.69 5.29 -34.76
N GLU A 112 4.74 5.12 -36.09
CA GLU A 112 4.61 6.19 -37.07
C GLU A 112 3.18 6.75 -37.12
N VAL A 113 2.19 5.87 -37.26
CA VAL A 113 0.76 6.25 -37.29
C VAL A 113 0.30 6.74 -35.91
N PHE A 114 0.82 6.16 -34.83
CA PHE A 114 0.62 6.67 -33.48
C PHE A 114 1.15 8.11 -33.34
N SER A 115 2.36 8.40 -33.81
CA SER A 115 2.98 9.73 -33.71
C SER A 115 2.16 10.81 -34.43
N LEU A 116 1.61 10.49 -35.62
CA LEU A 116 0.70 11.37 -36.36
C LEU A 116 -0.58 11.67 -35.55
N ILE A 117 -1.25 10.64 -35.03
CA ILE A 117 -2.49 10.80 -34.25
C ILE A 117 -2.23 11.55 -32.95
N PHE A 118 -1.17 11.21 -32.25
CA PHE A 118 -0.77 11.85 -31.00
C PHE A 118 -0.54 13.34 -31.22
N LYS A 119 0.10 13.73 -32.33
CA LYS A 119 0.21 15.12 -32.76
C LYS A 119 -1.16 15.78 -32.96
N MET A 120 -2.01 15.22 -33.83
CA MET A 120 -3.32 15.80 -34.17
C MET A 120 -4.23 15.96 -32.94
N LEU A 121 -4.27 14.97 -32.05
CA LEU A 121 -5.07 15.02 -30.83
C LEU A 121 -4.56 16.08 -29.84
N LEU A 122 -3.25 16.25 -29.70
CA LEU A 122 -2.65 17.25 -28.80
C LEU A 122 -2.69 18.68 -29.36
N GLU A 123 -2.74 18.85 -30.69
CA GLU A 123 -3.01 20.15 -31.32
C GLU A 123 -4.43 20.65 -30.99
N ALA A 124 -5.40 19.74 -30.82
CA ALA A 124 -6.78 20.04 -30.41
C ALA A 124 -7.07 19.77 -28.91
N PHE A 125 -6.03 19.78 -28.05
CA PHE A 125 -6.15 19.34 -26.66
C PHE A 125 -7.27 20.00 -25.87
N GLY A 126 -7.39 21.34 -25.93
CA GLY A 126 -8.37 22.10 -25.13
C GLY A 126 -9.83 21.71 -25.43
N ASP A 127 -10.18 21.65 -26.71
CA ASP A 127 -11.53 21.30 -27.17
C ASP A 127 -11.88 19.85 -26.84
N LEU A 128 -10.94 18.92 -27.13
CA LEU A 128 -11.16 17.49 -26.93
C LEU A 128 -11.16 17.08 -25.45
N ALA A 129 -10.39 17.75 -24.59
CA ALA A 129 -10.26 17.37 -23.18
C ALA A 129 -11.57 17.56 -22.39
N THR A 130 -12.40 18.52 -22.77
CA THR A 130 -13.68 18.80 -22.10
C THR A 130 -14.85 17.92 -22.59
N ASN A 131 -14.66 17.18 -23.69
CA ASN A 131 -15.68 16.33 -24.29
C ASN A 131 -15.74 14.95 -23.61
N GLN A 132 -16.95 14.53 -23.19
CA GLN A 132 -17.22 13.27 -22.47
C GLN A 132 -16.76 11.96 -23.17
N TYR A 133 -16.42 12.01 -24.46
CA TYR A 133 -15.92 10.86 -25.23
C TYR A 133 -14.46 11.07 -25.64
N ALA A 134 -14.12 12.25 -26.18
CA ALA A 134 -12.76 12.53 -26.64
C ALA A 134 -11.75 12.66 -25.49
N SER A 135 -12.19 12.99 -24.26
CA SER A 135 -11.33 12.97 -23.08
C SER A 135 -10.70 11.59 -22.85
N HIS A 136 -11.46 10.50 -23.03
CA HIS A 136 -10.94 9.14 -22.88
C HIS A 136 -9.98 8.76 -24.02
N VAL A 137 -10.22 9.25 -25.23
CA VAL A 137 -9.28 9.11 -26.36
C VAL A 137 -7.96 9.81 -26.06
N LEU A 138 -7.99 11.04 -25.52
CA LEU A 138 -6.80 11.76 -25.08
C LEU A 138 -6.07 11.07 -23.93
N GLU A 139 -6.77 10.63 -22.89
CA GLU A 139 -6.15 9.85 -21.81
C GLU A 139 -5.47 8.58 -22.34
N THR A 140 -6.11 7.89 -23.30
CA THR A 140 -5.55 6.68 -23.92
C THR A 140 -4.36 7.00 -24.82
N ALA A 141 -4.38 8.09 -25.57
CA ALA A 141 -3.22 8.57 -26.33
C ALA A 141 -2.02 8.90 -25.40
N LEU A 142 -2.25 9.61 -24.30
CA LEU A 142 -1.22 9.95 -23.30
C LEU A 142 -0.65 8.70 -22.60
N ARG A 143 -1.51 7.76 -22.20
CA ARG A 143 -1.08 6.48 -21.59
C ARG A 143 -0.30 5.61 -22.58
N SER A 144 -0.73 5.54 -23.84
CA SER A 144 0.00 4.81 -24.90
C SER A 144 1.32 5.48 -25.27
N TRP A 145 1.45 6.80 -25.17
CA TRP A 145 2.75 7.46 -25.34
C TRP A 145 3.74 7.06 -24.25
N ALA A 146 3.29 7.00 -22.98
CA ALA A 146 4.12 6.60 -21.85
C ALA A 146 4.54 5.12 -21.90
N ASP A 147 3.63 4.21 -22.28
CA ASP A 147 3.91 2.78 -22.47
C ASP A 147 5.00 2.52 -23.53
N ARG A 148 4.97 3.29 -24.63
CA ARG A 148 5.96 3.20 -25.71
C ARG A 148 7.37 3.58 -25.29
N LEU A 149 7.55 4.32 -24.18
CA LEU A 149 8.88 4.60 -23.63
C LEU A 149 9.63 3.34 -23.20
N GLY A 150 8.90 2.29 -22.79
CA GLY A 150 9.46 0.98 -22.44
C GLY A 150 9.53 0.00 -23.61
N ASN A 151 8.63 0.14 -24.60
CA ASN A 151 8.41 -0.87 -25.64
C ASN A 151 9.02 -0.53 -27.01
N ASP A 152 9.05 0.75 -27.39
CA ASP A 152 9.55 1.21 -28.70
C ASP A 152 11.00 1.72 -28.61
N LYS A 153 11.74 1.68 -29.72
CA LYS A 153 13.11 2.22 -29.80
C LYS A 153 13.13 3.72 -29.46
N PRO A 154 14.14 4.25 -28.72
CA PRO A 154 14.20 5.67 -28.34
C PRO A 154 14.08 6.67 -29.49
N SER A 155 14.56 6.32 -30.69
CA SER A 155 14.43 7.14 -31.90
C SER A 155 12.98 7.37 -32.38
N LEU A 156 12.01 6.64 -31.84
CA LEU A 156 10.60 6.73 -32.20
C LEU A 156 9.79 7.58 -31.19
N HIS A 157 10.42 8.02 -30.10
CA HIS A 157 9.78 8.73 -28.98
C HIS A 157 9.56 10.22 -29.30
N HIS A 158 8.59 10.51 -30.17
CA HIS A 158 8.22 11.89 -30.53
C HIS A 158 7.61 12.63 -29.33
N CYS A 159 8.41 13.48 -28.69
CA CYS A 159 8.03 14.27 -27.51
C CYS A 159 7.40 15.63 -27.85
N GLN A 160 7.69 16.19 -29.03
CA GLN A 160 7.33 17.58 -29.38
C GLN A 160 5.83 17.91 -29.23
N PRO A 161 4.86 17.06 -29.65
CA PRO A 161 3.44 17.38 -29.45
C PRO A 161 3.05 17.56 -27.98
N LEU A 162 3.67 16.79 -27.07
CA LEU A 162 3.44 16.85 -25.63
C LEU A 162 4.02 18.14 -25.03
N VAL A 163 5.21 18.55 -25.49
CA VAL A 163 5.84 19.82 -25.10
C VAL A 163 5.02 21.02 -25.60
N THR A 164 4.56 21.00 -26.86
CA THR A 164 3.72 22.07 -27.42
C THR A 164 2.38 22.19 -26.68
N ALA A 165 1.69 21.07 -26.40
CA ALA A 165 0.43 21.09 -25.66
C ALA A 165 0.60 21.65 -24.23
N CYS A 166 1.63 21.23 -23.50
CA CYS A 166 1.94 21.79 -22.19
C CYS A 166 2.29 23.28 -22.22
N SER A 167 3.04 23.73 -23.24
CA SER A 167 3.38 25.15 -23.40
C SER A 167 2.10 25.97 -23.56
N ARG A 168 1.21 25.56 -24.47
CA ARG A 168 -0.12 26.19 -24.65
C ARG A 168 -0.96 26.18 -23.37
N LEU A 169 -1.00 25.09 -22.62
CA LEU A 169 -1.71 25.03 -21.32
C LEU A 169 -1.20 26.07 -20.32
N ASN A 170 0.11 26.34 -20.32
CA ASN A 170 0.75 27.31 -19.44
C ASN A 170 0.54 28.75 -19.93
N ASP A 171 0.73 28.99 -21.23
CA ASP A 171 0.76 30.33 -21.84
C ASP A 171 -0.67 30.88 -22.10
N GLU A 172 -1.60 30.04 -22.53
CA GLU A 172 -3.03 30.39 -22.75
C GLU A 172 -3.84 30.34 -21.43
N ALA A 173 -3.20 30.09 -20.28
CA ALA A 173 -3.80 30.01 -18.96
C ALA A 173 -5.03 29.06 -18.86
N LEU A 174 -5.00 27.92 -19.56
CA LEU A 174 -6.11 26.97 -19.64
C LEU A 174 -6.28 26.08 -18.40
N TRP A 175 -5.27 26.01 -17.54
CA TRP A 175 -5.28 25.16 -16.34
C TRP A 175 -6.51 25.34 -15.42
N PRO A 176 -6.97 26.56 -15.04
CA PRO A 176 -8.07 26.70 -14.09
C PRO A 176 -9.40 26.14 -14.61
N SER A 177 -9.75 26.41 -15.87
CA SER A 177 -11.00 25.95 -16.48
C SER A 177 -10.99 24.44 -16.74
N LEU A 178 -9.84 23.88 -17.13
CA LEU A 178 -9.69 22.45 -17.37
C LEU A 178 -9.56 21.63 -16.08
N ALA A 179 -9.01 22.20 -15.00
CA ALA A 179 -8.82 21.49 -13.72
C ALA A 179 -10.15 21.22 -12.98
N ILE A 180 -11.11 22.13 -13.08
CA ILE A 180 -12.43 22.01 -12.42
C ILE A 180 -13.45 21.21 -13.25
N ASN A 181 -13.19 20.95 -14.52
CA ASN A 181 -14.11 20.24 -15.41
C ASN A 181 -14.00 18.70 -15.23
N PRO A 182 -15.12 17.96 -15.11
CA PRO A 182 -15.12 16.52 -14.82
C PRO A 182 -14.38 15.64 -15.84
N CYS A 183 -14.35 16.04 -17.11
CA CYS A 183 -13.73 15.27 -18.19
C CYS A 183 -12.24 15.59 -18.28
N SER A 184 -11.88 16.88 -18.38
CA SER A 184 -10.49 17.29 -18.55
C SER A 184 -9.63 17.05 -17.31
N ALA A 185 -10.20 17.03 -16.10
CA ALA A 185 -9.47 16.65 -14.89
C ALA A 185 -8.94 15.20 -14.89
N HIS A 186 -9.53 14.31 -15.71
CA HIS A 186 -8.95 13.00 -15.98
C HIS A 186 -7.79 13.08 -16.97
N VAL A 187 -7.95 13.87 -18.03
CA VAL A 187 -6.90 14.11 -19.05
C VAL A 187 -5.65 14.77 -18.44
N LEU A 188 -5.82 15.79 -17.60
CA LEU A 188 -4.72 16.48 -16.93
C LEU A 188 -3.94 15.55 -15.98
N ARG A 189 -4.60 14.55 -15.36
CA ARG A 189 -3.89 13.52 -14.59
C ARG A 189 -3.14 12.54 -15.49
N ALA A 190 -3.73 12.13 -16.61
CA ALA A 190 -3.01 11.33 -17.61
C ALA A 190 -1.79 12.08 -18.18
N LEU A 191 -1.91 13.39 -18.35
CA LEU A 191 -0.82 14.28 -18.78
C LEU A 191 0.30 14.33 -17.73
N LEU A 192 -0.02 14.59 -16.46
CA LEU A 192 0.98 14.57 -15.37
C LEU A 192 1.66 13.20 -15.22
N MET A 193 0.92 12.09 -15.37
CA MET A 193 1.50 10.73 -15.38
C MET A 193 2.45 10.52 -16.55
N ALA A 194 2.07 10.94 -17.77
CA ALA A 194 2.94 10.86 -18.94
C ALA A 194 4.23 11.69 -18.77
N LEU A 195 4.13 12.92 -18.24
CA LEU A 195 5.28 13.78 -17.89
C LEU A 195 6.19 13.22 -16.78
N GLY A 196 5.71 12.20 -16.05
CA GLY A 196 6.48 11.42 -15.07
C GLY A 196 7.03 10.08 -15.61
N GLY A 197 6.67 9.70 -16.84
CA GLY A 197 7.02 8.40 -17.44
C GLY A 197 6.14 7.23 -17.00
N TYR A 198 4.98 7.47 -16.38
CA TYR A 198 4.12 6.39 -15.87
C TYR A 198 3.22 5.81 -16.96
N ALA A 199 3.43 4.54 -17.27
CA ALA A 199 2.46 3.73 -17.99
C ALA A 199 1.35 3.24 -17.02
N HIS A 200 0.26 2.68 -17.57
CA HIS A 200 -0.85 2.20 -16.77
C HIS A 200 -1.27 0.80 -17.18
N GLU A 201 -1.12 -0.17 -16.28
CA GLU A 201 -1.57 -1.54 -16.49
C GLU A 201 -3.10 -1.64 -16.34
N GLU A 202 -3.75 -2.44 -17.18
CA GLU A 202 -5.20 -2.64 -17.08
C GLU A 202 -5.55 -3.52 -15.87
N GLY A 203 -6.19 -2.92 -14.84
CA GLY A 203 -6.72 -3.70 -13.72
C GLY A 203 -6.77 -2.93 -12.41
N LYS A 204 -6.18 -3.50 -11.35
CA LYS A 204 -6.19 -2.95 -9.98
C LYS A 204 -5.61 -1.54 -9.90
N GLU A 205 -4.64 -1.20 -10.74
CA GLU A 205 -4.06 0.14 -10.82
C GLU A 205 -5.09 1.22 -11.14
N LYS A 206 -6.19 0.89 -11.85
CA LYS A 206 -7.24 1.86 -12.24
C LYS A 206 -7.96 2.47 -11.03
N LEU A 207 -8.01 1.76 -9.91
CA LEU A 207 -8.52 2.29 -8.64
C LEU A 207 -7.50 3.21 -7.96
N ALA A 208 -6.22 2.85 -7.99
CA ALA A 208 -5.13 3.66 -7.45
C ALA A 208 -4.97 4.99 -8.21
N ALA A 209 -4.93 4.96 -9.55
CA ALA A 209 -4.87 6.15 -10.40
C ALA A 209 -6.12 7.04 -10.25
N ARG A 210 -7.30 6.44 -10.02
CA ARG A 210 -8.53 7.19 -9.68
C ARG A 210 -8.40 7.93 -8.34
N ALA A 211 -7.72 7.34 -7.35
CA ALA A 211 -7.39 7.95 -6.07
C ALA A 211 -6.16 8.90 -6.12
N GLY A 212 -5.62 9.21 -7.30
CA GLY A 212 -4.46 10.10 -7.46
C GLY A 212 -3.15 9.50 -6.94
N LEU A 213 -3.06 8.17 -6.83
CA LEU A 213 -1.82 7.45 -6.57
C LEU A 213 -1.07 7.20 -7.88
N LEU A 214 0.26 7.09 -7.78
CA LEU A 214 1.13 6.78 -8.92
C LEU A 214 1.03 5.28 -9.29
N PRO A 215 1.02 4.92 -10.59
CA PRO A 215 1.20 3.53 -11.05
C PRO A 215 2.56 2.94 -10.62
N GLN A 216 2.70 1.62 -10.66
CA GLN A 216 3.99 0.97 -10.37
C GLN A 216 4.96 1.04 -11.55
N THR A 217 4.45 0.99 -12.79
CA THR A 217 5.26 1.01 -14.00
C THR A 217 5.69 2.43 -14.36
N LYS A 218 7.00 2.69 -14.27
CA LYS A 218 7.63 3.98 -14.61
C LYS A 218 8.79 3.75 -15.57
N HIS A 219 8.77 4.44 -16.70
CA HIS A 219 9.82 4.41 -17.72
C HIS A 219 10.71 5.67 -17.63
N PRO A 220 11.99 5.58 -18.06
CA PRO A 220 12.82 6.77 -18.27
C PRO A 220 12.17 7.72 -19.28
N ILE A 221 12.32 9.03 -19.07
CA ILE A 221 11.76 10.09 -19.92
C ILE A 221 12.89 10.92 -20.56
N PRO A 222 12.66 11.49 -21.76
CA PRO A 222 13.55 12.49 -22.34
C PRO A 222 13.72 13.74 -21.46
N SER A 223 14.84 14.45 -21.62
CA SER A 223 15.20 15.61 -20.79
C SER A 223 14.23 16.79 -20.95
N GLU A 224 13.72 16.95 -22.17
CA GLU A 224 12.74 17.93 -22.61
C GLU A 224 11.39 17.70 -21.91
N ILE A 225 11.03 16.43 -21.69
CA ILE A 225 9.83 16.04 -20.94
C ILE A 225 10.00 16.31 -19.43
N ALA A 226 11.21 16.14 -18.89
CA ALA A 226 11.50 16.50 -17.50
C ALA A 226 11.52 18.03 -17.28
N GLU A 227 11.94 18.83 -18.25
CA GLU A 227 11.77 20.29 -18.22
C GLU A 227 10.29 20.70 -18.37
N CYS A 228 9.58 20.10 -19.32
CA CYS A 228 8.15 20.29 -19.54
C CYS A 228 7.32 20.01 -18.28
N ARG A 229 7.61 18.90 -17.57
CA ARG A 229 7.01 18.59 -16.26
C ARG A 229 7.21 19.73 -15.26
N ARG A 230 8.44 20.23 -15.12
CA ARG A 230 8.78 21.30 -14.16
C ARG A 230 8.05 22.61 -14.49
N LYS A 231 7.94 22.99 -15.77
CA LYS A 231 7.17 24.18 -16.21
C LYS A 231 5.67 24.05 -15.92
N SER A 232 5.06 22.92 -16.29
CA SER A 232 3.64 22.66 -16.02
C SER A 232 3.34 22.58 -14.52
N ALA A 233 4.22 21.97 -13.74
CA ALA A 233 4.13 21.94 -12.27
C ALA A 233 4.25 23.35 -11.65
N ALA A 234 5.18 24.18 -12.11
CA ALA A 234 5.32 25.56 -11.64
C ALA A 234 4.07 26.41 -11.93
N SER A 235 3.44 26.21 -13.10
CA SER A 235 2.17 26.86 -13.45
C SER A 235 1.04 26.45 -12.51
N LEU A 236 0.91 25.16 -12.19
CA LEU A 236 -0.04 24.67 -11.19
C LEU A 236 0.24 25.22 -9.78
N VAL A 237 1.50 25.27 -9.35
CA VAL A 237 1.89 25.85 -8.05
C VAL A 237 1.55 27.34 -7.96
N LYS A 238 1.74 28.09 -9.05
CA LYS A 238 1.34 29.50 -9.15
C LYS A 238 -0.18 29.67 -8.96
N LEU A 239 -1.00 28.78 -9.54
CA LEU A 239 -2.45 28.79 -9.34
C LEU A 239 -2.83 28.46 -7.89
N ILE A 240 -2.21 27.45 -7.28
CA ILE A 240 -2.43 27.10 -5.86
C ILE A 240 -2.04 28.27 -4.93
N LYS A 241 -1.05 29.09 -5.30
CA LYS A 241 -0.72 30.33 -4.58
C LYS A 241 -1.77 31.43 -4.74
N GLN A 242 -2.39 31.54 -5.92
CA GLN A 242 -3.47 32.51 -6.20
C GLN A 242 -4.79 32.12 -5.51
N ASP A 243 -5.05 30.82 -5.38
CA ASP A 243 -6.10 30.21 -4.55
C ASP A 243 -6.12 30.67 -3.07
N ASN A 244 -5.05 31.33 -2.58
CA ASN A 244 -4.93 31.80 -1.20
C ASN A 244 -5.40 33.25 -0.99
N THR A 245 -5.76 34.00 -2.05
CA THR A 245 -6.11 35.43 -1.90
C THR A 245 -7.60 35.67 -1.64
N ASN A 246 -7.91 35.91 -0.37
CA ASN A 246 -9.00 36.73 0.18
C ASN A 246 -10.48 36.31 0.09
N ASP A 247 -10.90 35.26 -0.62
CA ASP A 247 -12.29 34.77 -0.46
C ASP A 247 -12.44 33.25 -0.74
N PHE A 248 -12.26 32.44 0.29
CA PHE A 248 -12.43 30.98 0.26
C PHE A 248 -13.84 30.51 -0.11
N ASN A 249 -14.85 31.33 0.15
CA ASN A 249 -16.26 31.01 -0.07
C ASN A 249 -16.81 31.69 -1.34
N SER A 250 -15.96 32.35 -2.14
CA SER A 250 -16.40 33.06 -3.33
C SER A 250 -16.97 32.10 -4.36
N PRO A 251 -18.27 32.19 -4.73
CA PRO A 251 -18.83 31.38 -5.80
C PRO A 251 -18.22 31.72 -7.17
N ASN A 252 -17.53 32.86 -7.27
CA ASN A 252 -16.94 33.39 -8.51
C ASN A 252 -15.50 32.91 -8.76
N SER A 253 -14.82 32.32 -7.77
CA SER A 253 -13.44 31.82 -7.89
C SER A 253 -13.23 30.55 -7.05
N PRO A 254 -13.69 29.38 -7.51
CA PRO A 254 -13.66 28.15 -6.72
C PRO A 254 -12.22 27.65 -6.52
N SER A 255 -11.80 27.52 -5.25
CA SER A 255 -10.46 26.98 -4.93
C SER A 255 -10.25 25.58 -5.51
N LEU A 256 -9.14 25.41 -6.22
CA LEU A 256 -8.68 24.14 -6.79
C LEU A 256 -8.43 23.08 -5.70
N CYS A 257 -7.93 23.48 -4.53
CA CYS A 257 -7.72 22.56 -3.41
C CYS A 257 -9.04 21.99 -2.83
N LEU A 258 -10.12 22.76 -2.89
CA LEU A 258 -11.44 22.38 -2.36
C LEU A 258 -12.38 21.80 -3.43
N ASN A 259 -12.00 21.89 -4.71
CA ASN A 259 -12.79 21.37 -5.82
C ASN A 259 -12.58 19.84 -6.02
N ALA A 260 -13.66 19.08 -6.15
CA ALA A 260 -13.64 17.62 -6.25
C ALA A 260 -12.91 17.05 -7.49
N HIS A 261 -12.75 17.84 -8.57
CA HIS A 261 -12.05 17.44 -9.79
C HIS A 261 -10.58 17.91 -9.79
N ALA A 262 -10.30 19.11 -9.27
CA ALA A 262 -8.94 19.65 -9.22
C ALA A 262 -8.11 19.06 -8.05
N SER A 263 -8.71 18.74 -6.91
CA SER A 263 -8.03 18.13 -5.76
C SER A 263 -7.22 16.87 -6.13
N PRO A 264 -7.75 15.88 -6.87
CA PRO A 264 -6.97 14.74 -7.37
C PRO A 264 -5.78 15.09 -8.28
N ILE A 265 -5.83 16.23 -9.00
CA ILE A 265 -4.70 16.72 -9.81
C ILE A 265 -3.58 17.21 -8.89
N ILE A 266 -3.92 17.97 -7.84
CA ILE A 266 -2.97 18.51 -6.85
C ILE A 266 -2.34 17.37 -6.05
N GLN A 267 -3.14 16.40 -5.59
CA GLN A 267 -2.63 15.20 -4.90
C GLN A 267 -1.62 14.42 -5.76
N LEU A 268 -1.93 14.23 -7.06
CA LEU A 268 -1.04 13.58 -8.01
C LEU A 268 0.24 14.41 -8.22
N LEU A 269 0.13 15.73 -8.36
CA LEU A 269 1.25 16.64 -8.54
C LEU A 269 2.27 16.52 -7.39
N LEU A 270 1.82 16.55 -6.14
CA LEU A 270 2.71 16.42 -4.98
C LEU A 270 3.44 15.07 -4.96
N ARG A 271 2.72 13.98 -5.23
CA ARG A 271 3.31 12.62 -5.29
C ARG A 271 4.29 12.48 -6.46
N LEU A 272 3.96 13.04 -7.62
CA LEU A 272 4.80 13.07 -8.81
C LEU A 272 6.11 13.84 -8.56
N LEU A 273 6.04 15.04 -8.01
CA LEU A 273 7.23 15.86 -7.71
C LEU A 273 8.15 15.16 -6.68
N ARG A 274 7.59 14.46 -5.70
CA ARG A 274 8.34 13.63 -4.75
C ARG A 274 9.09 12.50 -5.46
N ASP A 275 8.41 11.76 -6.33
CA ASP A 275 9.00 10.59 -7.00
C ASP A 275 9.98 10.96 -8.15
N CYS A 276 9.76 12.10 -8.80
CA CYS A 276 10.69 12.67 -9.76
C CYS A 276 11.89 13.40 -9.11
N GLY A 277 11.92 13.55 -7.79
CA GLY A 277 13.01 14.22 -7.08
C GLY A 277 13.04 15.74 -7.20
N ASP A 278 11.95 16.37 -7.66
CA ASP A 278 11.82 17.82 -7.88
C ASP A 278 11.63 18.57 -6.53
N ARG A 279 12.56 18.39 -5.59
CA ARG A 279 12.43 18.74 -4.16
C ARG A 279 12.07 20.21 -3.89
N ALA A 280 12.70 21.15 -4.60
CA ALA A 280 12.43 22.58 -4.40
C ALA A 280 10.98 22.94 -4.76
N LEU A 281 10.52 22.49 -5.92
CA LEU A 281 9.16 22.72 -6.40
C LEU A 281 8.12 21.96 -5.59
N LEU A 282 8.45 20.77 -5.07
CA LEU A 282 7.62 20.05 -4.11
C LEU A 282 7.43 20.85 -2.81
N SER A 283 8.51 21.40 -2.26
CA SER A 283 8.44 22.17 -1.02
C SER A 283 7.63 23.46 -1.22
N GLU A 284 7.79 24.12 -2.37
CA GLU A 284 6.97 25.26 -2.79
C GLU A 284 5.49 24.90 -2.95
N ALA A 285 5.18 23.74 -3.56
CA ALA A 285 3.83 23.24 -3.74
C ALA A 285 3.14 22.92 -2.41
N CYS A 286 3.82 22.20 -1.51
CA CYS A 286 3.30 21.89 -0.18
C CYS A 286 3.05 23.15 0.65
N ALA A 287 3.99 24.11 0.63
CA ALA A 287 3.84 25.40 1.28
C ALA A 287 2.64 26.20 0.73
N ALA A 288 2.47 26.24 -0.60
CA ALA A 288 1.35 26.91 -1.26
C ALA A 288 -0.01 26.31 -0.86
N VAL A 289 -0.13 24.98 -0.78
CA VAL A 289 -1.36 24.30 -0.39
C VAL A 289 -1.81 24.71 1.02
N VAL A 290 -0.89 24.76 1.98
CA VAL A 290 -1.16 25.11 3.39
C VAL A 290 -1.10 26.62 3.68
N GLY A 291 -1.06 27.45 2.63
CA GLY A 291 -1.11 28.92 2.76
C GLY A 291 0.13 29.55 3.41
N ALA A 292 1.27 28.84 3.42
CA ALA A 292 2.52 29.39 3.92
C ALA A 292 3.08 30.44 2.95
N LYS A 293 3.43 31.62 3.48
CA LYS A 293 3.92 32.77 2.68
C LYS A 293 5.28 32.53 2.00
N ALA A 294 6.05 31.56 2.49
CA ALA A 294 7.35 31.15 1.98
C ALA A 294 7.48 29.63 2.10
N VAL A 295 8.46 29.04 1.41
CA VAL A 295 8.73 27.58 1.42
C VAL A 295 8.95 27.04 2.84
N ASN A 296 9.64 27.82 3.68
CA ASN A 296 9.90 27.54 5.09
C ASN A 296 9.07 28.45 6.01
N GLY A 297 7.99 29.03 5.50
CA GLY A 297 7.07 29.88 6.27
C GLY A 297 6.08 29.05 7.09
N SER A 298 5.49 29.68 8.10
CA SER A 298 4.44 29.05 8.89
C SER A 298 3.17 28.80 8.05
N PRO A 299 2.50 27.64 8.18
CA PRO A 299 1.22 27.37 7.54
C PRO A 299 0.13 28.30 8.10
N SER A 300 -0.87 28.61 7.28
CA SER A 300 -2.08 29.32 7.73
C SER A 300 -3.02 28.33 8.40
N VAL A 301 -3.43 28.65 9.63
CA VAL A 301 -4.39 27.85 10.40
C VAL A 301 -5.74 27.86 9.70
N GLU A 302 -6.15 29.01 9.17
CA GLU A 302 -7.40 29.22 8.42
C GLU A 302 -7.42 28.39 7.13
N ARG A 303 -6.30 28.33 6.39
CA ARG A 303 -6.16 27.50 5.19
C ARG A 303 -6.26 26.02 5.54
N CYS A 304 -5.61 25.58 6.60
CA CYS A 304 -5.70 24.19 7.06
C CYS A 304 -7.12 23.83 7.54
N ASP A 305 -7.81 24.74 8.23
CA ASP A 305 -9.20 24.57 8.65
C ASP A 305 -10.16 24.47 7.44
N ALA A 306 -9.99 25.32 6.42
CA ALA A 306 -10.75 25.22 5.17
C ALA A 306 -10.51 23.89 4.41
N LEU A 307 -9.27 23.39 4.40
CA LEU A 307 -8.94 22.07 3.85
C LEU A 307 -9.64 20.95 4.64
N MET A 308 -9.55 20.98 5.98
CA MET A 308 -10.16 20.00 6.89
C MET A 308 -11.69 19.97 6.86
N ALA A 309 -12.32 21.08 6.48
CA ALA A 309 -13.78 21.19 6.36
C ALA A 309 -14.37 20.51 5.11
N SER A 310 -13.55 20.00 4.18
CA SER A 310 -14.04 19.42 2.92
C SER A 310 -13.42 18.06 2.58
N ALA A 311 -14.22 17.21 1.91
CA ALA A 311 -13.74 15.92 1.41
C ALA A 311 -12.64 16.05 0.35
N ALA A 312 -12.60 17.14 -0.42
CA ALA A 312 -11.57 17.38 -1.43
C ALA A 312 -10.28 17.95 -0.81
N GLY A 313 -10.41 18.91 0.11
CA GLY A 313 -9.29 19.56 0.79
C GLY A 313 -8.57 18.66 1.77
N SER A 314 -9.30 17.84 2.53
CA SER A 314 -8.69 16.85 3.44
C SER A 314 -7.79 15.87 2.69
N ARG A 315 -8.19 15.36 1.53
CA ARG A 315 -7.32 14.49 0.69
C ARG A 315 -6.10 15.20 0.13
N VAL A 316 -6.19 16.51 -0.14
CA VAL A 316 -5.02 17.33 -0.51
C VAL A 316 -4.08 17.50 0.69
N LEU A 317 -4.61 17.70 1.90
CA LEU A 317 -3.81 17.79 3.13
C LEU A 317 -3.18 16.44 3.52
N GLU A 318 -3.87 15.30 3.28
CA GLU A 318 -3.26 13.96 3.36
C GLU A 318 -2.04 13.86 2.43
N ALA A 319 -2.15 14.33 1.18
CA ALA A 319 -1.05 14.30 0.23
C ALA A 319 0.11 15.24 0.61
N VAL A 320 -0.16 16.39 1.26
CA VAL A 320 0.89 17.23 1.87
C VAL A 320 1.61 16.47 2.98
N LEU A 321 0.88 15.84 3.92
CA LEU A 321 1.48 15.04 4.99
C LEU A 321 2.34 13.88 4.46
N GLU A 322 1.93 13.25 3.36
CA GLU A 322 2.70 12.20 2.66
C GLU A 322 3.99 12.70 1.99
N THR A 323 4.10 14.00 1.67
CA THR A 323 5.14 14.51 0.74
C THR A 323 5.97 15.69 1.27
N ALA A 324 5.56 16.34 2.36
CA ALA A 324 6.24 17.48 2.94
C ALA A 324 7.70 17.19 3.36
N GLY A 325 8.52 18.25 3.34
CA GLY A 325 9.85 18.24 3.98
C GLY A 325 9.76 18.10 5.50
N ALA A 326 10.90 17.80 6.14
CA ALA A 326 10.95 17.66 7.61
C ALA A 326 10.58 18.98 8.32
N GLU A 327 11.07 20.11 7.82
CA GLU A 327 10.83 21.46 8.37
C GLU A 327 9.34 21.82 8.32
N LEU A 328 8.72 21.76 7.14
CA LEU A 328 7.29 22.06 6.97
C LEU A 328 6.40 21.10 7.78
N PHE A 329 6.75 19.81 7.88
CA PHE A 329 6.00 18.87 8.72
C PHE A 329 6.14 19.20 10.22
N ALA A 330 7.35 19.52 10.70
CA ALA A 330 7.57 19.88 12.11
C ALA A 330 6.78 21.13 12.51
N GLU A 331 6.71 22.13 11.62
CA GLU A 331 5.91 23.34 11.79
C GLU A 331 4.40 23.05 11.76
N LEU A 332 3.92 22.28 10.77
CA LEU A 332 2.51 21.82 10.70
C LEU A 332 2.11 21.04 11.95
N PHE A 333 2.97 20.13 12.41
CA PHE A 333 2.74 19.37 13.63
C PHE A 333 2.64 20.29 14.85
N SER A 334 3.61 21.20 15.02
CA SER A 334 3.71 22.04 16.22
C SER A 334 2.63 23.11 16.30
N ARG A 335 2.25 23.74 15.17
CA ARG A 335 1.29 24.86 15.14
C ARG A 335 -0.16 24.46 14.87
N TYR A 336 -0.40 23.34 14.19
CA TYR A 336 -1.75 22.96 13.76
C TYR A 336 -2.18 21.61 14.34
N PHE A 337 -1.43 20.53 14.10
CA PHE A 337 -1.93 19.19 14.44
C PHE A 337 -1.86 18.85 15.92
N ARG A 338 -0.80 19.21 16.65
CA ARG A 338 -0.55 18.71 18.01
C ARG A 338 -1.71 19.00 18.96
N SER A 339 -2.07 20.26 19.17
CA SER A 339 -3.12 20.66 20.12
C SER A 339 -4.55 20.30 19.67
N ARG A 340 -4.70 19.82 18.43
CA ARG A 340 -5.98 19.39 17.84
C ARG A 340 -6.06 17.88 17.65
N LEU A 341 -5.01 17.13 18.02
CA LEU A 341 -4.88 15.72 17.67
C LEU A 341 -5.95 14.85 18.34
N CYS A 342 -6.40 15.21 19.54
CA CYS A 342 -7.55 14.58 20.20
C CYS A 342 -8.81 14.69 19.32
N ASP A 343 -9.27 15.92 19.04
CA ASP A 343 -10.50 16.19 18.28
C ASP A 343 -10.48 15.66 16.84
N LEU A 344 -9.28 15.51 16.25
CA LEU A 344 -9.08 14.84 14.98
C LEU A 344 -9.20 13.31 15.14
N ALA A 345 -8.49 12.73 16.11
CA ALA A 345 -8.47 11.29 16.34
C ALA A 345 -9.82 10.71 16.80
N THR A 346 -10.62 11.50 17.53
CA THR A 346 -11.95 11.13 18.03
C THR A 346 -13.08 11.50 17.06
N ALA A 347 -12.79 12.15 15.93
CA ALA A 347 -13.79 12.70 15.00
C ALA A 347 -14.74 13.76 15.60
N THR A 348 -14.39 14.39 16.72
CA THR A 348 -15.19 15.48 17.33
C THR A 348 -15.28 16.70 16.42
N SER A 349 -14.17 17.02 15.71
CA SER A 349 -14.05 18.23 14.88
C SER A 349 -14.61 18.08 13.46
N THR A 350 -14.37 16.94 12.81
CA THR A 350 -14.74 16.68 11.42
C THR A 350 -14.67 15.17 11.11
N GLU A 351 -15.53 14.69 10.23
CA GLU A 351 -15.55 13.29 9.79
C GLU A 351 -14.24 12.87 9.09
N PHE A 352 -13.47 13.82 8.56
CA PHE A 352 -12.16 13.58 7.94
C PHE A 352 -11.01 13.49 8.96
N GLY A 353 -11.25 13.90 10.21
CA GLY A 353 -10.25 14.00 11.28
C GLY A 353 -9.43 12.71 11.50
N PRO A 354 -10.06 11.52 11.63
CA PRO A 354 -9.32 10.29 11.90
C PRO A 354 -8.42 9.85 10.74
N PHE A 355 -8.77 10.18 9.50
CA PHE A 355 -7.92 9.88 8.34
C PHE A 355 -6.67 10.76 8.33
N ILE A 356 -6.83 12.03 8.74
CA ILE A 356 -5.72 12.98 8.87
C ILE A 356 -4.83 12.64 10.06
N ALA A 357 -5.40 12.24 11.22
CA ALA A 357 -4.64 11.75 12.37
C ALA A 357 -3.81 10.49 12.03
N GLN A 358 -4.33 9.57 11.21
CA GLN A 358 -3.57 8.46 10.64
C GLN A 358 -2.37 8.94 9.80
N LYS A 359 -2.56 9.94 8.93
CA LYS A 359 -1.47 10.52 8.12
C LYS A 359 -0.44 11.28 8.95
N VAL A 360 -0.84 11.96 10.02
CA VAL A 360 0.09 12.58 10.97
C VAL A 360 0.98 11.50 11.59
N ALA A 361 0.41 10.37 12.04
CA ALA A 361 1.18 9.24 12.58
C ALA A 361 2.12 8.59 11.55
N ASP A 362 1.69 8.43 10.30
CA ASP A 362 2.55 7.96 9.20
C ASP A 362 3.71 8.95 8.93
N ALA A 363 3.48 10.27 9.06
CA ALA A 363 4.44 11.32 8.75
C ALA A 363 5.43 11.68 9.88
N LEU A 364 5.16 11.30 11.14
CA LEU A 364 6.04 11.53 12.30
C LEU A 364 7.47 11.02 12.06
N ARG A 365 8.49 11.80 12.40
CA ARG A 365 9.90 11.48 12.09
C ARG A 365 10.77 11.23 13.33
N GLU A 366 10.35 11.74 14.48
CA GLU A 366 11.18 11.78 15.68
C GLU A 366 10.46 11.22 16.91
N GLY A 367 11.21 10.57 17.79
CA GLY A 367 10.70 10.00 19.04
C GLY A 367 9.99 11.03 19.95
N PRO A 368 10.55 12.24 20.18
CA PRO A 368 9.88 13.28 20.96
C PRO A 368 8.55 13.75 20.35
N GLN A 369 8.49 13.94 19.02
CA GLN A 369 7.22 14.30 18.35
C GLN A 369 6.15 13.22 18.56
N LEU A 370 6.54 11.94 18.47
CA LEU A 370 5.64 10.82 18.75
C LEU A 370 5.18 10.79 20.21
N GLN A 371 6.07 11.02 21.18
CA GLN A 371 5.70 11.09 22.60
C GLN A 371 4.70 12.20 22.89
N LEU A 372 4.91 13.39 22.29
CA LEU A 372 3.98 14.50 22.37
C LEU A 372 2.63 14.12 21.76
N ALA A 373 2.62 13.58 20.53
CA ALA A 373 1.39 13.16 19.87
C ALA A 373 0.61 12.11 20.69
N LEU A 374 1.29 11.12 21.27
CA LEU A 374 0.69 10.09 22.13
C LEU A 374 0.15 10.62 23.47
N ASN A 375 0.57 11.81 23.93
CA ASN A 375 -0.02 12.47 25.10
C ASN A 375 -1.37 13.13 24.79
N GLU A 376 -1.56 13.59 23.55
CA GLU A 376 -2.78 14.28 23.10
C GLU A 376 -3.87 13.29 22.63
N LEU A 377 -3.61 11.97 22.61
CA LEU A 377 -4.55 10.94 22.12
C LEU A 377 -5.42 10.35 23.23
N ASP A 378 -6.74 10.44 23.06
CA ASP A 378 -7.69 9.68 23.85
C ASP A 378 -7.88 8.25 23.28
N PHE A 379 -7.10 7.31 23.81
CA PHE A 379 -7.23 5.89 23.49
C PHE A 379 -8.60 5.29 23.86
N VAL A 380 -9.30 5.83 24.87
CA VAL A 380 -10.60 5.33 25.31
C VAL A 380 -11.67 5.73 24.30
N ALA A 381 -11.69 7.00 23.89
CA ALA A 381 -12.60 7.48 22.85
C ALA A 381 -12.31 6.83 21.48
N CYS A 382 -11.05 6.56 21.15
CA CYS A 382 -10.68 5.93 19.87
C CYS A 382 -10.90 4.40 19.81
N LEU A 383 -11.09 3.70 20.94
CA LEU A 383 -11.31 2.24 21.01
C LEU A 383 -12.64 1.81 21.66
N GLY A 384 -13.46 2.75 22.13
CA GLY A 384 -14.70 2.47 22.85
C GLY A 384 -15.82 1.92 21.96
N SER A 385 -16.91 1.47 22.59
CA SER A 385 -18.08 0.90 21.87
C SER A 385 -18.80 1.86 20.91
N GLY A 386 -18.49 3.16 20.96
CA GLY A 386 -18.99 4.17 20.02
C GLY A 386 -18.05 4.49 18.84
N SER A 387 -16.82 3.96 18.79
CA SER A 387 -15.86 4.30 17.74
C SER A 387 -16.03 3.49 16.46
N GLN A 388 -15.94 4.20 15.34
CA GLN A 388 -15.84 3.69 14.00
C GLN A 388 -14.44 3.13 13.70
N ASN A 389 -14.36 2.29 12.67
CA ASN A 389 -13.08 1.70 12.24
C ASN A 389 -11.99 2.74 11.93
N ALA A 390 -12.34 3.95 11.47
CA ALA A 390 -11.35 5.01 11.21
C ALA A 390 -10.62 5.47 12.47
N GLN A 391 -11.29 5.53 13.63
CA GLN A 391 -10.69 5.90 14.92
C GLN A 391 -9.81 4.75 15.47
N HIS A 392 -10.25 3.49 15.34
CA HIS A 392 -9.42 2.32 15.67
C HIS A 392 -8.10 2.30 14.85
N MET A 393 -8.18 2.71 13.58
CA MET A 393 -7.01 2.80 12.69
C MET A 393 -6.06 3.93 13.07
N VAL A 394 -6.51 5.02 13.72
CA VAL A 394 -5.60 6.03 14.30
C VAL A 394 -4.66 5.36 15.31
N VAL A 395 -5.24 4.63 16.28
CA VAL A 395 -4.46 3.92 17.31
C VAL A 395 -3.48 2.93 16.67
N LEU A 396 -3.92 2.18 15.67
CA LEU A 396 -3.03 1.28 14.91
C LEU A 396 -1.85 2.03 14.29
N LYS A 397 -2.10 3.17 13.64
CA LYS A 397 -1.05 3.98 13.02
C LYS A 397 -0.06 4.55 14.04
N PHE A 398 -0.50 4.90 15.23
CA PHE A 398 0.39 5.30 16.31
C PHE A 398 1.23 4.14 16.88
N LEU A 399 0.72 2.91 16.90
CA LEU A 399 1.54 1.72 17.21
C LEU A 399 2.55 1.41 16.09
N GLU A 400 2.16 1.52 14.82
CA GLU A 400 3.06 1.37 13.67
C GLU A 400 4.17 2.44 13.69
N ALA A 401 3.84 3.69 14.00
CA ALA A 401 4.81 4.76 14.20
C ALA A 401 5.77 4.47 15.37
N SER A 402 5.27 3.91 16.47
CA SER A 402 6.08 3.51 17.63
C SER A 402 7.10 2.42 17.27
N LEU A 403 6.72 1.42 16.46
CA LEU A 403 7.65 0.42 15.93
C LEU A 403 8.65 1.02 14.93
N ARG A 404 8.17 1.86 14.00
CA ARG A 404 8.97 2.50 12.95
C ARG A 404 10.06 3.41 13.53
N LEU A 405 9.72 4.20 14.55
CA LEU A 405 10.64 5.12 15.23
C LEU A 405 11.36 4.48 16.43
N ARG A 406 11.03 3.23 16.80
CA ARG A 406 11.53 2.51 17.99
C ARG A 406 11.41 3.34 19.28
N ALA A 407 10.36 4.13 19.38
CA ALA A 407 10.13 5.10 20.45
C ALA A 407 8.73 4.94 21.04
N ALA A 408 8.57 5.36 22.30
CA ALA A 408 7.28 5.40 23.01
C ALA A 408 6.48 4.07 23.09
N LEU A 409 7.08 2.92 22.77
CA LEU A 409 6.44 1.60 22.73
C LEU A 409 5.61 1.29 24.00
N LYS A 410 6.19 1.51 25.19
CA LYS A 410 5.50 1.30 26.48
C LYS A 410 4.32 2.27 26.69
N GLN A 411 4.43 3.50 26.23
CA GLN A 411 3.37 4.51 26.33
C GLN A 411 2.19 4.15 25.43
N ALA A 412 2.46 3.82 24.16
CA ALA A 412 1.45 3.49 23.18
C ALA A 412 0.73 2.16 23.50
N ALA A 413 1.47 1.10 23.83
CA ALA A 413 0.88 -0.17 24.28
C ALA A 413 0.09 0.00 25.58
N GLY A 414 0.62 0.76 26.55
CA GLY A 414 -0.07 1.08 27.79
C GLY A 414 -1.37 1.88 27.59
N GLY A 415 -1.44 2.74 26.57
CA GLY A 415 -2.67 3.43 26.17
C GLY A 415 -3.77 2.46 25.75
N VAL A 416 -3.44 1.53 24.84
CA VAL A 416 -4.36 0.47 24.38
C VAL A 416 -4.82 -0.41 25.55
N PHE A 417 -3.90 -0.85 26.41
CA PHE A 417 -4.26 -1.71 27.55
C PHE A 417 -5.13 -0.99 28.58
N ARG A 418 -4.90 0.30 28.85
CA ARG A 418 -5.81 1.08 29.72
C ARG A 418 -7.20 1.21 29.11
N ALA A 419 -7.30 1.54 27.81
CA ALA A 419 -8.58 1.69 27.12
C ALA A 419 -9.43 0.40 27.08
N LEU A 420 -8.78 -0.76 27.04
CA LEU A 420 -9.45 -2.07 27.05
C LEU A 420 -9.59 -2.71 28.45
N ALA A 421 -9.32 -1.96 29.53
CA ALA A 421 -9.29 -2.48 30.91
C ALA A 421 -8.43 -3.75 31.05
N LEU A 422 -7.14 -3.62 30.71
CA LEU A 422 -6.07 -4.62 30.85
C LEU A 422 -4.92 -4.04 31.67
N HIS A 423 -5.26 -3.41 32.80
CA HIS A 423 -4.36 -2.67 33.68
C HIS A 423 -3.80 -3.52 34.82
N ALA A 424 -4.56 -4.54 35.27
CA ALA A 424 -4.14 -5.45 36.34
C ALA A 424 -3.82 -6.86 35.80
N SER A 425 -2.88 -7.55 36.46
CA SER A 425 -2.49 -8.92 36.08
C SER A 425 -3.63 -9.93 36.18
N SER A 426 -4.61 -9.67 37.06
CA SER A 426 -5.88 -10.41 37.16
C SER A 426 -6.68 -10.39 35.86
N GLU A 427 -6.58 -9.33 35.05
CA GLU A 427 -7.32 -9.14 33.79
C GLU A 427 -6.61 -9.76 32.59
N TYR A 428 -5.34 -10.15 32.71
CA TYR A 428 -4.54 -10.60 31.55
C TYR A 428 -5.11 -11.87 30.90
N HIS A 429 -5.93 -12.65 31.63
CA HIS A 429 -6.65 -13.80 31.09
C HIS A 429 -7.53 -13.46 29.88
N ARG A 430 -8.11 -12.26 29.82
CA ARG A 430 -8.97 -11.76 28.73
C ARG A 430 -8.24 -10.92 27.69
N ALA A 431 -6.91 -10.79 27.74
CA ALA A 431 -6.18 -9.86 26.88
C ALA A 431 -6.36 -10.12 25.38
N TRP A 432 -6.32 -11.39 24.96
CA TRP A 432 -6.47 -11.77 23.55
C TRP A 432 -7.90 -11.55 23.03
N SER A 433 -8.91 -12.02 23.77
CA SER A 433 -10.32 -11.80 23.43
C SER A 433 -10.68 -10.31 23.42
N SER A 434 -10.14 -9.53 24.35
CA SER A 434 -10.42 -8.09 24.44
C SER A 434 -9.77 -7.29 23.32
N LEU A 435 -8.54 -7.63 22.90
CA LEU A 435 -7.90 -7.01 21.73
C LEU A 435 -8.59 -7.40 20.41
N LEU A 436 -9.00 -8.66 20.27
CA LEU A 436 -9.68 -9.13 19.05
C LEU A 436 -11.08 -8.52 18.87
N SER A 437 -11.79 -8.24 19.96
CA SER A 437 -13.15 -7.69 19.95
C SER A 437 -13.23 -6.18 20.16
N LEU A 438 -12.16 -5.55 20.66
CA LEU A 438 -12.13 -4.17 21.17
C LEU A 438 -13.16 -3.91 22.29
N ALA A 439 -13.49 -4.95 23.06
CA ALA A 439 -14.41 -4.90 24.19
C ALA A 439 -13.91 -5.82 25.33
N PRO A 440 -14.23 -5.57 26.60
CA PRO A 440 -13.76 -6.39 27.73
C PRO A 440 -14.47 -7.75 27.81
N LEU A 441 -14.15 -8.67 26.91
CA LEU A 441 -14.79 -9.99 26.75
C LEU A 441 -13.93 -11.15 27.25
N ASP A 442 -14.56 -12.17 27.83
CA ASP A 442 -13.90 -13.46 28.07
C ASP A 442 -13.66 -14.24 26.76
N VAL A 443 -12.75 -15.21 26.82
CA VAL A 443 -12.33 -16.06 25.71
C VAL A 443 -13.45 -17.01 25.25
N ASN A 444 -14.35 -17.46 26.14
CA ASN A 444 -15.50 -18.31 25.75
C ASN A 444 -16.50 -17.54 24.87
N SER A 445 -16.83 -16.31 25.27
CA SER A 445 -17.73 -15.41 24.57
C SER A 445 -17.28 -15.09 23.13
N LEU A 446 -15.99 -15.25 22.83
CA LEU A 446 -15.41 -15.10 21.49
C LEU A 446 -15.95 -16.13 20.47
N ILE A 447 -16.22 -17.37 20.93
CA ILE A 447 -16.81 -18.45 20.12
C ILE A 447 -18.33 -18.50 20.29
N GLU A 448 -18.85 -18.17 21.47
CA GLU A 448 -20.28 -18.21 21.76
C GLU A 448 -21.03 -17.04 21.10
N GLY A 449 -20.38 -15.88 20.94
CA GLY A 449 -20.90 -14.75 20.15
C GLY A 449 -21.82 -13.80 20.94
N GLU A 450 -21.70 -13.76 22.27
CA GLU A 450 -22.62 -13.05 23.15
C GLU A 450 -22.46 -11.52 23.21
N TRP A 451 -21.54 -10.97 22.43
CA TRP A 451 -21.06 -9.59 22.54
C TRP A 451 -21.83 -8.54 21.73
N MET A 452 -22.98 -8.89 21.12
CA MET A 452 -23.81 -7.97 20.32
C MET A 452 -24.87 -7.22 21.15
N SER A 453 -25.01 -5.92 20.91
CA SER A 453 -26.03 -5.05 21.51
C SER A 453 -27.46 -5.36 21.01
N LYS A 454 -28.49 -4.95 21.77
CA LYS A 454 -29.91 -5.14 21.38
C LYS A 454 -30.29 -4.36 20.10
N SER A 455 -29.55 -3.30 19.76
CA SER A 455 -29.73 -2.51 18.53
C SER A 455 -29.24 -3.25 17.29
N GLU A 456 -28.06 -3.88 17.35
CA GLU A 456 -27.48 -4.61 16.22
C GLU A 456 -28.32 -5.84 15.84
N ARG A 457 -28.86 -6.53 16.87
CA ARG A 457 -29.83 -7.63 16.69
C ARG A 457 -31.14 -7.19 16.00
N LYS A 458 -31.47 -5.87 16.00
CA LYS A 458 -32.64 -5.32 15.28
C LYS A 458 -32.31 -4.99 13.83
N SER A 459 -31.15 -4.40 13.53
CA SER A 459 -30.70 -4.19 12.14
C SER A 459 -30.48 -5.52 11.40
N GLU A 460 -30.05 -6.56 12.11
CA GLU A 460 -29.87 -7.91 11.54
C GLU A 460 -31.21 -8.54 11.10
N LYS A 461 -32.32 -8.28 11.83
CA LYS A 461 -33.69 -8.70 11.44
C LYS A 461 -34.27 -7.91 10.25
N THR A 462 -33.69 -6.77 9.89
CA THR A 462 -34.10 -6.00 8.70
C THR A 462 -33.24 -6.35 7.48
N ASN A 463 -31.92 -6.47 7.62
CA ASN A 463 -31.03 -6.85 6.50
C ASN A 463 -31.24 -8.28 6.01
N SER A 464 -31.46 -9.25 6.91
CA SER A 464 -31.74 -10.65 6.53
C SER A 464 -33.03 -10.84 5.71
N LYS A 465 -33.87 -9.80 5.60
CA LYS A 465 -35.05 -9.76 4.73
C LYS A 465 -34.85 -9.02 3.40
N THR A 466 -33.76 -8.27 3.23
CA THR A 466 -33.48 -7.48 2.02
C THR A 466 -32.46 -8.13 1.10
N ASP A 467 -31.50 -8.91 1.62
CA ASP A 467 -30.44 -9.51 0.81
C ASP A 467 -30.90 -10.65 -0.14
N GLY A 468 -32.20 -10.97 -0.14
CA GLY A 468 -32.82 -11.95 -1.05
C GLY A 468 -33.36 -11.37 -2.37
N LYS A 469 -33.41 -10.04 -2.55
CA LYS A 469 -33.88 -9.39 -3.79
C LYS A 469 -33.21 -8.03 -4.03
N ASP A 470 -32.05 -8.03 -4.68
CA ASP A 470 -31.71 -6.99 -5.66
C ASP A 470 -30.46 -7.33 -6.50
N THR A 471 -30.66 -7.75 -7.76
CA THR A 471 -29.72 -7.56 -8.90
C THR A 471 -30.31 -8.08 -10.23
N LYS A 472 -31.54 -7.66 -10.59
CA LYS A 472 -32.08 -7.92 -11.95
C LYS A 472 -33.10 -6.89 -12.45
N LEU A 473 -32.65 -5.66 -12.71
CA LEU A 473 -33.42 -4.70 -13.52
C LEU A 473 -32.60 -4.18 -14.71
N LYS A 474 -32.72 -4.90 -15.83
CA LYS A 474 -32.38 -4.36 -17.16
C LYS A 474 -33.43 -3.31 -17.59
N ALA A 475 -32.94 -2.33 -18.33
CA ALA A 475 -33.64 -1.38 -19.19
C ALA A 475 -35.15 -1.58 -19.44
N LYS A 476 -35.96 -0.57 -19.08
CA LYS A 476 -37.28 -0.34 -19.70
C LYS A 476 -37.10 0.22 -21.12
N LYS A 477 -37.38 -0.59 -22.14
CA LYS A 477 -38.04 -0.16 -23.38
C LYS A 477 -39.38 -0.87 -23.45
N GLY A 478 -40.48 -0.14 -23.48
CA GLY A 478 -41.82 -0.71 -23.34
C GLY A 478 -42.52 -1.00 -24.67
N LYS A 479 -43.57 -1.83 -24.62
CA LYS A 479 -44.82 -1.63 -25.38
C LYS A 479 -45.94 -2.55 -24.89
N LYS A 480 -47.16 -1.98 -24.88
CA LYS A 480 -48.48 -2.61 -25.06
C LYS A 480 -48.90 -3.83 -24.22
N PHE A 481 -49.83 -3.53 -23.31
CA PHE A 481 -51.07 -4.29 -23.04
C PHE A 481 -51.66 -5.01 -24.28
N LYS A 482 -52.17 -6.25 -24.10
CA LYS A 482 -53.53 -6.68 -24.51
C LYS A 482 -53.92 -8.10 -23.99
N GLY A 483 -54.90 -8.17 -23.07
CA GLY A 483 -55.77 -9.34 -22.81
C GLY A 483 -55.15 -10.65 -22.31
N MET A 484 -55.91 -11.70 -21.95
CA MET A 484 -57.31 -11.82 -21.46
C MET A 484 -57.55 -13.30 -21.05
N GLU A 485 -58.31 -13.59 -19.98
CA GLU A 485 -58.91 -14.92 -19.64
C GLU A 485 -57.92 -16.12 -19.37
N LYS A 486 -58.28 -17.30 -18.84
CA LYS A 486 -59.29 -17.84 -17.87
C LYS A 486 -58.86 -19.28 -17.49
N GLY A 487 -59.42 -19.86 -16.41
CA GLY A 487 -59.33 -21.30 -16.06
C GLY A 487 -58.12 -21.65 -15.17
N VAL A 488 -58.17 -22.30 -13.99
CA VAL A 488 -59.06 -23.32 -13.34
C VAL A 488 -58.66 -24.78 -13.62
N HIS A 489 -58.16 -25.44 -12.57
CA HIS A 489 -57.96 -26.90 -12.39
C HIS A 489 -57.01 -27.60 -13.39
N SER A 490 -56.41 -28.77 -13.11
CA SER A 490 -56.41 -29.66 -11.93
C SER A 490 -54.98 -30.22 -11.73
N GLY A 491 -54.71 -30.90 -10.61
CA GLY A 491 -53.45 -31.64 -10.43
C GLY A 491 -53.56 -33.09 -10.89
N GLU A 492 -52.42 -33.74 -11.21
CA GLU A 492 -52.12 -35.11 -10.81
C GLU A 492 -50.63 -35.49 -11.01
N ASP A 493 -50.15 -36.29 -10.06
CA ASP A 493 -49.00 -37.20 -9.98
C ASP A 493 -47.65 -37.05 -10.74
N LYS A 494 -46.60 -37.02 -9.90
CA LYS A 494 -45.37 -37.84 -9.92
C LYS A 494 -44.73 -38.23 -11.26
N LYS A 495 -43.48 -37.77 -11.43
CA LYS A 495 -42.33 -38.71 -11.51
C LYS A 495 -41.03 -38.05 -11.06
N GLU A 496 -40.31 -38.74 -10.17
CA GLU A 496 -38.94 -38.40 -9.81
C GLU A 496 -38.00 -38.76 -10.97
N ASN A 497 -37.00 -37.91 -11.23
CA ASN A 497 -35.63 -38.38 -11.28
C ASN A 497 -34.69 -37.21 -10.91
N PRO A 498 -33.66 -37.43 -10.07
CA PRO A 498 -32.78 -36.36 -9.61
C PRO A 498 -31.59 -36.17 -10.55
N GLU A 499 -31.10 -34.94 -10.72
CA GLU A 499 -29.68 -34.68 -11.00
C GLU A 499 -29.31 -33.19 -10.89
N THR A 500 -28.06 -32.93 -10.49
CA THR A 500 -27.36 -31.62 -10.51
C THR A 500 -27.78 -30.52 -9.51
N GLU A 501 -27.72 -30.81 -8.21
CA GLU A 501 -27.16 -29.83 -7.27
C GLU A 501 -25.63 -30.01 -7.19
N ALA A 502 -24.89 -29.19 -7.95
CA ALA A 502 -23.45 -29.05 -7.77
C ALA A 502 -23.19 -27.92 -6.75
N GLY A 503 -22.68 -28.28 -5.58
CA GLY A 503 -22.80 -27.46 -4.37
C GLY A 503 -22.05 -26.13 -4.38
N GLU A 504 -22.67 -25.13 -3.74
CA GLU A 504 -21.96 -23.96 -3.23
C GLU A 504 -21.01 -24.41 -2.10
N ALA A 505 -19.71 -24.10 -2.22
CA ALA A 505 -18.72 -24.48 -1.21
C ALA A 505 -18.96 -23.70 0.10
N GLU A 506 -19.54 -24.37 1.10
CA GLU A 506 -19.81 -23.79 2.41
C GLU A 506 -18.56 -23.19 3.05
N SER A 507 -18.71 -21.97 3.57
CA SER A 507 -17.57 -21.20 4.08
C SER A 507 -17.20 -21.62 5.51
N VAL A 508 -16.32 -22.63 5.65
CA VAL A 508 -15.90 -23.28 6.93
C VAL A 508 -14.98 -22.40 7.81
N GLY A 509 -15.42 -21.18 8.10
CA GLY A 509 -14.86 -20.32 9.15
C GLY A 509 -16.01 -19.77 9.97
N SER A 510 -15.92 -19.81 11.30
CA SER A 510 -17.09 -19.53 12.15
C SER A 510 -17.66 -18.13 11.83
N PRO A 511 -18.97 -18.01 11.49
CA PRO A 511 -19.54 -16.73 11.08
C PRO A 511 -19.53 -15.68 12.20
N LYS A 512 -19.35 -16.14 13.45
CA LYS A 512 -19.17 -15.30 14.64
C LYS A 512 -17.83 -14.55 14.64
N LEU A 513 -16.71 -15.20 14.32
CA LEU A 513 -15.40 -14.53 14.25
C LEU A 513 -15.32 -13.51 13.11
N ARG A 514 -16.04 -13.74 11.99
CA ARG A 514 -16.13 -12.76 10.89
C ARG A 514 -16.71 -11.41 11.32
N ARG A 515 -17.51 -11.36 12.37
CA ARG A 515 -18.11 -10.11 12.88
C ARG A 515 -17.16 -9.28 13.75
N LEU A 516 -16.02 -9.83 14.20
CA LEU A 516 -15.04 -9.08 15.01
C LEU A 516 -14.50 -7.85 14.26
N PRO A 517 -14.16 -6.74 14.96
CA PRO A 517 -13.55 -5.57 14.32
C PRO A 517 -12.23 -5.93 13.65
N ALA A 518 -12.07 -5.57 12.36
CA ALA A 518 -10.85 -5.85 11.62
C ALA A 518 -9.61 -5.20 12.28
N ALA A 519 -9.78 -3.99 12.83
CA ALA A 519 -8.73 -3.29 13.57
C ALA A 519 -8.24 -4.05 14.81
N GLY A 520 -9.09 -4.82 15.51
CA GLY A 520 -8.68 -5.58 16.71
C GLY A 520 -7.61 -6.64 16.41
N ALA A 521 -7.80 -7.38 15.31
CA ALA A 521 -6.79 -8.31 14.80
C ALA A 521 -5.50 -7.59 14.37
N MET A 522 -5.60 -6.43 13.70
CA MET A 522 -4.44 -5.65 13.28
C MET A 522 -3.65 -5.08 14.48
N LEU A 523 -4.34 -4.54 15.49
CA LEU A 523 -3.76 -4.00 16.73
C LEU A 523 -3.00 -5.10 17.47
N LEU A 524 -3.60 -6.28 17.65
CA LEU A 524 -2.94 -7.42 18.29
C LEU A 524 -1.72 -7.91 17.48
N ALA A 525 -1.83 -8.03 16.16
CA ALA A 525 -0.70 -8.41 15.30
C ALA A 525 0.47 -7.41 15.34
N VAL A 526 0.18 -6.11 15.49
CA VAL A 526 1.19 -5.06 15.67
C VAL A 526 1.80 -5.10 17.07
N LEU A 527 0.99 -5.21 18.14
CA LEU A 527 1.47 -5.33 19.52
C LEU A 527 2.32 -6.59 19.75
N LEU A 528 2.04 -7.68 19.04
CA LEU A 528 2.88 -8.88 19.07
C LEU A 528 4.31 -8.64 18.56
N ARG A 529 4.61 -7.52 17.90
CA ARG A 529 5.97 -7.14 17.45
C ARG A 529 6.70 -6.22 18.44
N PHE A 530 6.09 -5.86 19.56
CA PHE A 530 6.69 -5.03 20.60
C PHE A 530 7.57 -5.88 21.54
N PRO A 531 8.51 -5.28 22.30
CA PRO A 531 9.26 -5.99 23.35
C PRO A 531 8.33 -6.59 24.42
N ALA A 532 8.63 -7.80 24.90
CA ALA A 532 7.75 -8.60 25.75
C ALA A 532 7.36 -7.89 27.05
N GLU A 533 8.26 -7.06 27.60
CA GLU A 533 8.08 -6.26 28.81
C GLU A 533 7.01 -5.19 28.66
N THR A 534 6.78 -4.73 27.42
CA THR A 534 5.77 -3.71 27.11
C THR A 534 4.38 -4.30 26.86
N VAL A 535 4.29 -5.62 26.59
CA VAL A 535 3.05 -6.33 26.23
C VAL A 535 2.77 -7.55 27.13
N ALA A 536 3.14 -7.44 28.41
CA ALA A 536 2.88 -8.45 29.43
C ALA A 536 1.43 -9.00 29.48
N PRO A 537 0.35 -8.22 29.20
CA PRO A 537 -1.01 -8.77 29.10
C PRO A 537 -1.15 -9.87 28.03
N ILE A 538 -0.57 -9.66 26.84
CA ILE A 538 -0.64 -10.58 25.70
C ILE A 538 0.17 -11.86 25.99
N VAL A 539 1.39 -11.69 26.53
CA VAL A 539 2.32 -12.79 26.86
C VAL A 539 1.79 -13.69 27.98
N SER A 540 1.07 -13.11 28.95
CA SER A 540 0.46 -13.83 30.08
C SER A 540 -0.88 -14.47 29.69
N GLY A 541 -1.72 -13.73 28.95
CA GLY A 541 -3.03 -14.18 28.48
C GLY A 541 -3.00 -15.36 27.52
N LEU A 542 -1.86 -15.61 26.84
CA LEU A 542 -1.65 -16.69 25.87
C LEU A 542 -2.25 -18.03 26.35
N SER A 543 -2.02 -18.40 27.61
CA SER A 543 -2.49 -19.66 28.22
C SER A 543 -3.99 -19.95 28.04
N LYS A 544 -4.83 -18.91 27.97
CA LYS A 544 -6.30 -19.04 27.89
C LYS A 544 -6.80 -19.32 26.48
N ILE A 545 -6.04 -18.96 25.45
CA ILE A 545 -6.38 -19.25 24.04
C ILE A 545 -5.83 -20.58 23.52
N LEU A 546 -5.04 -21.32 24.32
CA LEU A 546 -4.37 -22.57 23.88
C LEU A 546 -5.32 -23.79 23.74
N ARG A 547 -6.64 -23.61 23.83
CA ARG A 547 -7.59 -24.72 23.61
C ARG A 547 -7.77 -24.99 22.12
N LYS A 548 -7.92 -26.26 21.74
CA LYS A 548 -7.97 -26.67 20.32
C LYS A 548 -9.16 -26.09 19.55
N ASP A 549 -10.31 -25.95 20.20
CA ASP A 549 -11.51 -25.32 19.63
C ASP A 549 -11.27 -23.86 19.25
N ILE A 550 -10.64 -23.08 20.15
CA ILE A 550 -10.27 -21.68 19.91
C ILE A 550 -9.22 -21.60 18.81
N LEU A 551 -8.13 -22.36 18.94
CA LEU A 551 -7.01 -22.32 18.00
C LEU A 551 -7.44 -22.68 16.57
N LEU A 552 -8.30 -23.70 16.42
CA LEU A 552 -8.85 -24.06 15.12
C LEU A 552 -9.76 -22.95 14.56
N ALA A 553 -10.68 -22.41 15.36
CA ALA A 553 -11.56 -21.34 14.92
C ALA A 553 -10.78 -20.07 14.48
N LEU A 554 -9.75 -19.67 15.25
CA LEU A 554 -8.88 -18.55 14.92
C LEU A 554 -8.00 -18.80 13.69
N ALA A 555 -7.54 -20.03 13.46
CA ALA A 555 -6.68 -20.38 12.33
C ALA A 555 -7.43 -20.52 10.99
N LEU A 556 -8.76 -20.69 11.02
CA LEU A 556 -9.60 -20.79 9.82
C LEU A 556 -10.22 -19.44 9.38
N GLU A 557 -10.19 -18.41 10.21
CA GLU A 557 -10.65 -17.05 9.85
C GLU A 557 -9.46 -16.16 9.41
N SER A 558 -9.64 -15.42 8.31
CA SER A 558 -8.53 -14.80 7.58
C SER A 558 -7.73 -13.73 8.35
N ARG A 559 -8.36 -13.00 9.27
CA ARG A 559 -7.76 -11.91 10.04
C ARG A 559 -7.13 -12.45 11.32
N THR A 560 -7.77 -13.40 12.00
CA THR A 560 -7.19 -14.06 13.18
C THR A 560 -6.08 -15.05 12.83
N ALA A 561 -6.11 -15.65 11.63
CA ALA A 561 -4.99 -16.41 11.09
C ALA A 561 -3.72 -15.54 11.00
N ARG A 562 -3.85 -14.29 10.53
CA ARG A 562 -2.73 -13.33 10.47
C ARG A 562 -2.20 -12.94 11.86
N VAL A 563 -3.05 -12.92 12.88
CA VAL A 563 -2.63 -12.77 14.27
C VAL A 563 -1.81 -13.98 14.73
N LEU A 564 -2.24 -15.20 14.41
CA LEU A 564 -1.49 -16.41 14.74
C LEU A 564 -0.15 -16.48 14.00
N GLU A 565 -0.09 -16.10 12.72
CA GLU A 565 1.16 -15.96 11.97
C GLU A 565 2.10 -14.94 12.64
N ALA A 566 1.58 -13.76 13.03
CA ALA A 566 2.34 -12.75 13.77
C ALA A 566 2.81 -13.25 15.15
N ALA A 567 1.99 -14.04 15.85
CA ALA A 567 2.31 -14.62 17.14
C ALA A 567 3.41 -15.69 17.05
N LEU A 568 3.43 -16.47 15.97
CA LEU A 568 4.40 -17.53 15.69
C LEU A 568 5.73 -16.98 15.13
N ALA A 569 5.73 -15.78 14.53
CA ALA A 569 6.91 -15.17 13.92
C ALA A 569 8.12 -15.06 14.88
N PRO A 570 9.38 -15.15 14.39
CA PRO A 570 10.58 -15.02 15.23
C PRO A 570 10.68 -13.71 16.03
N SER A 571 10.15 -12.62 15.48
CA SER A 571 10.12 -11.29 16.10
C SER A 571 8.95 -11.07 17.06
N SER A 572 8.26 -12.14 17.49
CA SER A 572 7.08 -12.05 18.35
C SER A 572 7.45 -11.93 19.82
N ALA A 573 6.73 -11.05 20.53
CA ALA A 573 6.78 -10.83 21.97
C ALA A 573 6.59 -12.10 22.81
N LEU A 574 6.06 -13.18 22.22
CA LEU A 574 5.92 -14.46 22.91
C LEU A 574 7.27 -15.17 23.14
N GLY A 575 8.34 -14.82 22.42
CA GLY A 575 9.69 -15.38 22.63
C GLY A 575 9.70 -16.92 22.52
N MET A 576 10.14 -17.60 23.58
CA MET A 576 10.12 -19.08 23.65
C MET A 576 8.70 -19.67 23.79
N ARG A 577 7.70 -18.89 24.22
CA ARG A 577 6.29 -19.35 24.33
C ARG A 577 5.64 -19.64 22.97
N ARG A 578 6.27 -19.24 21.86
CA ARG A 578 5.87 -19.61 20.49
C ARG A 578 5.91 -21.12 20.25
N LEU A 579 6.89 -21.82 20.84
CA LEU A 579 6.94 -23.29 20.80
C LEU A 579 5.77 -23.91 21.56
N LYS A 580 5.39 -23.33 22.71
CA LYS A 580 4.20 -23.76 23.46
C LYS A 580 2.91 -23.54 22.67
N LEU A 581 2.76 -22.37 22.02
CA LEU A 581 1.64 -22.10 21.11
C LEU A 581 1.61 -23.12 19.96
N ALA A 582 2.76 -23.39 19.32
CA ALA A 582 2.84 -24.37 18.24
C ALA A 582 2.46 -25.79 18.72
N ALA A 583 2.98 -26.24 19.87
CA ALA A 583 2.65 -27.54 20.44
C ALA A 583 1.15 -27.73 20.71
N SER A 584 0.40 -26.67 21.02
CA SER A 584 -1.06 -26.72 21.19
C SER A 584 -1.84 -27.02 19.91
N PHE A 585 -1.24 -26.88 18.72
CA PHE A 585 -1.84 -27.28 17.43
C PHE A 585 -1.66 -28.76 17.08
N LYS A 586 -1.02 -29.57 17.94
CA LYS A 586 -0.91 -31.02 17.72
C LYS A 586 -2.31 -31.66 17.64
N GLY A 587 -2.56 -32.41 16.58
CA GLY A 587 -3.86 -32.98 16.21
C GLY A 587 -4.77 -32.04 15.41
N LEU A 588 -4.27 -30.89 14.93
CA LEU A 588 -5.00 -29.96 14.06
C LEU A 588 -4.34 -29.77 12.68
N MET A 589 -3.11 -30.26 12.47
CA MET A 589 -2.37 -29.99 11.23
C MET A 589 -3.04 -30.62 10.00
N ALA A 590 -3.63 -31.81 10.17
CA ALA A 590 -4.42 -32.50 9.15
C ALA A 590 -5.62 -31.66 8.65
N THR A 591 -6.26 -30.89 9.54
CA THR A 591 -7.38 -29.99 9.20
C THR A 591 -6.89 -28.67 8.61
N LEU A 592 -5.80 -28.12 9.15
CA LEU A 592 -5.28 -26.81 8.73
C LEU A 592 -4.57 -26.85 7.37
N GLY A 593 -3.77 -27.89 7.10
CA GLY A 593 -2.92 -27.97 5.90
C GLY A 593 -3.68 -27.79 4.58
N PRO A 594 -4.73 -28.59 4.30
CA PRO A 594 -5.51 -28.48 3.07
C PRO A 594 -6.32 -27.17 2.96
N HIS A 595 -6.65 -26.53 4.09
CA HIS A 595 -7.52 -25.35 4.09
C HIS A 595 -6.81 -24.10 3.55
N HIS A 596 -7.48 -23.36 2.64
CA HIS A 596 -6.92 -22.19 1.95
C HIS A 596 -6.39 -21.07 2.90
N ILE A 597 -7.06 -20.81 4.03
CA ILE A 597 -6.56 -19.91 5.11
C ILE A 597 -5.63 -20.66 6.08
N GLY A 598 -6.11 -21.74 6.73
CA GLY A 598 -5.34 -22.53 7.70
C GLY A 598 -3.97 -23.01 7.23
N GLY A 599 -3.76 -23.20 5.93
CA GLY A 599 -2.47 -23.59 5.35
C GLY A 599 -1.35 -22.57 5.59
N TRP A 600 -1.68 -21.27 5.69
CA TRP A 600 -0.73 -20.22 6.05
C TRP A 600 -0.27 -20.37 7.51
N VAL A 601 -1.21 -20.63 8.42
CA VAL A 601 -0.92 -20.93 9.82
C VAL A 601 -0.14 -22.24 9.96
N CYS A 602 -0.51 -23.29 9.21
CA CYS A 602 0.21 -24.56 9.13
C CYS A 602 1.69 -24.36 8.72
N ALA A 603 1.94 -23.52 7.70
CA ALA A 603 3.29 -23.17 7.28
C ALA A 603 4.04 -22.34 8.35
N ALA A 604 3.37 -21.46 9.10
CA ALA A 604 3.98 -20.74 10.22
C ALA A 604 4.32 -21.67 11.41
N LEU A 605 3.44 -22.63 11.71
CA LEU A 605 3.65 -23.67 12.73
C LEU A 605 4.85 -24.55 12.38
N TRP A 606 4.98 -24.98 11.12
CA TRP A 606 6.12 -25.76 10.64
C TRP A 606 7.46 -25.01 10.74
N ARG A 607 7.48 -23.71 10.47
CA ARG A 607 8.67 -22.86 10.67
C ARG A 607 8.98 -22.70 12.16
N THR A 608 7.96 -22.59 13.01
CA THR A 608 8.12 -22.40 14.46
C THR A 608 8.60 -23.65 15.17
N SER A 609 8.22 -24.85 14.70
CA SER A 609 8.71 -26.13 15.22
C SER A 609 10.14 -26.47 14.82
N LEU A 610 10.84 -25.61 14.05
CA LEU A 610 12.29 -25.69 13.93
C LEU A 610 12.89 -25.59 15.35
N GLY A 611 13.76 -26.54 15.70
CA GLY A 611 14.25 -26.72 17.06
C GLY A 611 13.74 -27.99 17.73
N ASP A 612 12.45 -28.32 17.53
CA ASP A 612 11.77 -29.44 18.17
C ASP A 612 11.50 -30.58 17.17
N SER A 613 12.38 -31.58 17.16
CA SER A 613 12.24 -32.76 16.29
C SER A 613 11.00 -33.60 16.61
N GLY A 614 10.54 -33.62 17.88
CA GLY A 614 9.35 -34.38 18.28
C GLY A 614 8.07 -33.74 17.78
N LEU A 615 7.97 -32.41 17.89
CA LEU A 615 6.86 -31.63 17.34
C LEU A 615 6.84 -31.67 15.81
N ARG A 616 8.00 -31.55 15.15
CA ARG A 616 8.09 -31.71 13.68
C ARG A 616 7.67 -33.10 13.22
N GLN A 617 8.08 -34.16 13.91
CA GLN A 617 7.67 -35.53 13.56
C GLN A 617 6.15 -35.71 13.71
N ALA A 618 5.54 -35.17 14.78
CA ALA A 618 4.09 -35.22 14.98
C ALA A 618 3.34 -34.48 13.87
N PHE A 619 3.74 -33.24 13.56
CA PHE A 619 3.14 -32.45 12.47
C PHE A 619 3.29 -33.12 11.10
N ALA A 620 4.46 -33.71 10.82
CA ALA A 620 4.70 -34.37 9.55
C ALA A 620 3.81 -35.62 9.40
N LYS A 621 3.63 -36.40 10.47
CA LYS A 621 2.69 -37.52 10.49
C LYS A 621 1.26 -37.04 10.17
N GLU A 622 0.75 -36.06 10.93
CA GLU A 622 -0.60 -35.52 10.73
C GLU A 622 -0.85 -35.00 9.31
N LEU A 623 0.16 -34.45 8.63
CA LEU A 623 0.04 -33.98 7.24
C LEU A 623 0.19 -35.10 6.20
N LEU A 624 0.91 -36.18 6.52
CA LEU A 624 1.02 -37.38 5.70
C LEU A 624 -0.25 -38.22 5.75
N ASP A 625 -0.92 -38.27 6.91
CA ASP A 625 -2.22 -38.94 7.11
C ASP A 625 -3.33 -38.37 6.19
N VAL A 626 -3.13 -37.17 5.62
CA VAL A 626 -4.03 -36.51 4.65
C VAL A 626 -3.34 -36.08 3.34
N GLU A 627 -2.26 -36.78 2.94
CA GLU A 627 -1.41 -36.40 1.80
C GLU A 627 -2.19 -36.08 0.51
N GLU A 628 -3.11 -36.96 0.09
CA GLU A 628 -3.82 -36.81 -1.18
C GLU A 628 -4.63 -35.52 -1.24
N LYS A 629 -5.42 -35.26 -0.19
CA LYS A 629 -6.20 -34.03 -0.04
C LYS A 629 -5.32 -32.80 0.07
N LEU A 630 -4.22 -32.88 0.81
CA LEU A 630 -3.25 -31.79 0.95
C LEU A 630 -2.60 -31.42 -0.39
N ARG A 631 -2.33 -32.40 -1.25
CA ARG A 631 -1.73 -32.17 -2.59
C ARG A 631 -2.76 -31.65 -3.59
N ALA A 632 -4.02 -32.04 -3.48
CA ALA A 632 -5.12 -31.49 -4.29
C ALA A 632 -5.46 -30.04 -3.90
N ASP A 633 -5.73 -29.78 -2.61
CA ASP A 633 -6.26 -28.51 -2.14
C ASP A 633 -5.15 -27.44 -1.90
N ASN A 634 -3.96 -27.84 -1.42
CA ASN A 634 -2.92 -26.89 -1.01
C ASN A 634 -1.48 -27.42 -1.15
N PHE A 635 -1.07 -27.72 -2.38
CA PHE A 635 0.28 -28.23 -2.69
C PHE A 635 1.44 -27.30 -2.23
N ALA A 636 1.18 -26.01 -1.98
CA ALA A 636 2.18 -25.09 -1.43
C ALA A 636 2.62 -25.50 -0.02
N VAL A 637 1.69 -25.90 0.85
CA VAL A 637 2.00 -26.38 2.21
C VAL A 637 2.80 -27.67 2.15
N TRP A 638 2.45 -28.60 1.25
CA TRP A 638 3.22 -29.83 1.02
C TRP A 638 4.70 -29.56 0.71
N LYS A 639 4.97 -28.58 -0.17
CA LYS A 639 6.34 -28.14 -0.49
C LYS A 639 7.03 -27.46 0.69
N VAL A 640 6.37 -26.52 1.38
CA VAL A 640 6.95 -25.77 2.51
C VAL A 640 7.31 -26.71 3.68
N CYS A 641 6.51 -27.73 3.92
CA CYS A 641 6.78 -28.74 4.94
C CYS A 641 7.81 -29.81 4.48
N GLY A 642 8.23 -29.83 3.22
CA GLY A 642 9.24 -30.76 2.71
C GLY A 642 8.83 -32.24 2.81
N LEU A 643 7.53 -32.55 2.80
CA LEU A 643 6.99 -33.85 3.21
C LEU A 643 7.48 -35.04 2.36
N HIS A 644 7.93 -34.78 1.13
CA HIS A 644 8.64 -35.78 0.31
C HIS A 644 9.91 -36.33 1.01
N GLN A 645 10.71 -35.46 1.63
CA GLN A 645 11.92 -35.89 2.35
C GLN A 645 11.55 -36.69 3.61
N VAL A 646 10.47 -36.33 4.29
CA VAL A 646 9.97 -37.09 5.44
C VAL A 646 9.55 -38.51 5.02
N LYS A 647 8.86 -38.63 3.88
CA LYS A 647 8.31 -39.89 3.36
C LYS A 647 9.38 -40.84 2.80
N VAL A 648 10.34 -40.32 2.04
CA VAL A 648 11.35 -41.13 1.32
C VAL A 648 12.66 -41.27 2.10
N HIS A 649 13.08 -40.21 2.80
CA HIS A 649 14.39 -40.12 3.46
C HIS A 649 14.25 -39.91 4.98
N THR A 650 13.33 -40.63 5.63
CA THR A 650 12.91 -40.38 7.02
C THR A 650 14.08 -40.35 8.01
N ALA A 651 15.05 -41.27 7.87
CA ALA A 651 16.21 -41.36 8.76
C ALA A 651 17.17 -40.16 8.59
N GLU A 652 17.49 -39.80 7.35
CA GLU A 652 18.35 -38.65 7.02
C GLU A 652 17.68 -37.34 7.42
N TRP A 653 16.38 -37.19 7.12
CA TRP A 653 15.59 -36.04 7.53
C TRP A 653 15.54 -35.90 9.06
N MET A 654 15.34 -36.98 9.81
CA MET A 654 15.40 -36.97 11.28
C MET A 654 16.79 -36.57 11.80
N GLN A 655 17.87 -37.02 11.15
CA GLN A 655 19.23 -36.61 11.51
C GLN A 655 19.45 -35.11 11.23
N GLN A 656 18.95 -34.59 10.10
CA GLN A 656 18.97 -33.16 9.77
C GLN A 656 18.15 -32.33 10.78
N GLN A 657 16.96 -32.78 11.19
CA GLN A 657 16.17 -32.09 12.22
C GLN A 657 16.90 -32.03 13.57
N LYS A 658 17.53 -33.14 14.00
CA LYS A 658 18.34 -33.17 15.23
C LYS A 658 19.56 -32.24 15.15
N LYS A 659 20.24 -32.17 13.99
CA LYS A 659 21.34 -31.22 13.74
C LYS A 659 20.84 -29.76 13.81
N ALA A 660 19.75 -29.44 13.12
CA ALA A 660 19.15 -28.11 13.13
C ALA A 660 18.71 -27.67 14.54
N GLY A 661 18.14 -28.59 15.34
CA GLY A 661 17.77 -28.31 16.72
C GLY A 661 18.96 -28.01 17.63
N LYS A 662 20.06 -28.77 17.51
CA LYS A 662 21.32 -28.48 18.23
C LYS A 662 21.87 -27.10 17.86
N VAL A 663 21.91 -26.78 16.57
CA VAL A 663 22.36 -25.46 16.08
C VAL A 663 21.49 -24.34 16.66
N GLN A 664 20.17 -24.48 16.60
CA GLN A 664 19.25 -23.46 17.10
C GLN A 664 19.32 -23.28 18.62
N ALA A 665 19.57 -24.34 19.40
CA ALA A 665 19.82 -24.22 20.84
C ALA A 665 21.12 -23.44 21.12
N LEU A 666 22.23 -23.82 20.45
CA LEU A 666 23.54 -23.16 20.61
C LEU A 666 23.52 -21.66 20.26
N PHE A 667 22.77 -21.27 19.23
CA PHE A 667 22.59 -19.86 18.87
C PHE A 667 21.51 -19.15 19.70
N GLY A 668 20.53 -19.87 20.27
CA GLY A 668 19.55 -19.32 21.20
C GLY A 668 20.20 -18.82 22.49
N ASP A 669 21.03 -19.66 23.12
CA ASP A 669 21.78 -19.33 24.34
C ASP A 669 22.73 -18.12 24.15
N LEU A 670 23.20 -17.88 22.91
CA LEU A 670 24.06 -16.75 22.55
C LEU A 670 23.30 -15.42 22.37
N ILE A 671 21.98 -15.50 22.18
CA ILE A 671 21.06 -14.36 22.01
C ILE A 671 20.38 -13.99 23.34
N GLU A 672 20.09 -14.96 24.22
CA GLU A 672 19.51 -14.69 25.55
C GLU A 672 20.52 -14.06 26.54
N GLY A 673 21.82 -14.23 26.30
CA GLY A 673 22.90 -13.69 27.14
C GLY A 673 23.27 -12.22 26.92
N ASP A 674 22.30 -11.31 26.89
CA ASP A 674 22.53 -9.90 26.49
C ASP A 674 23.10 -9.01 27.61
N THR A 675 24.35 -9.25 27.97
CA THR A 675 25.25 -8.19 28.47
C THR A 675 26.65 -8.36 27.86
N GLU A 676 27.27 -7.27 27.37
CA GLU A 676 28.64 -7.29 26.84
C GLU A 676 29.66 -7.91 27.82
N SER A 677 29.42 -7.74 29.13
CA SER A 677 30.29 -8.25 30.19
C SER A 677 30.35 -9.78 30.23
N ALA A 678 29.25 -10.46 29.92
CA ALA A 678 29.20 -11.93 29.90
C ALA A 678 29.98 -12.51 28.71
N ARG A 679 29.89 -11.88 27.53
CA ARG A 679 30.65 -12.29 26.33
C ARG A 679 32.17 -12.22 26.55
N ALA A 680 32.67 -11.14 27.16
CA ALA A 680 34.09 -10.99 27.46
C ALA A 680 34.62 -12.02 28.47
N ALA A 681 33.83 -12.35 29.50
CA ALA A 681 34.19 -13.35 30.49
C ALA A 681 34.22 -14.79 29.91
N LYS A 682 33.26 -15.13 29.04
CA LYS A 682 33.17 -16.46 28.44
C LYS A 682 34.28 -16.71 27.41
N MET A 683 34.65 -15.71 26.60
CA MET A 683 35.82 -15.81 25.70
C MET A 683 37.15 -16.03 26.43
N ARG A 684 37.33 -15.43 27.62
CA ARG A 684 38.52 -15.69 28.45
C ARG A 684 38.57 -17.13 28.98
N LYS A 685 37.42 -17.70 29.38
CA LYS A 685 37.35 -19.11 29.81
C LYS A 685 37.60 -20.10 28.67
N VAL A 686 37.13 -19.81 27.45
CA VAL A 686 37.40 -20.66 26.28
C VAL A 686 38.90 -20.68 25.96
N ARG A 687 39.55 -19.51 25.88
CA ARG A 687 41.01 -19.45 25.64
C ARG A 687 41.83 -20.14 26.71
N ALA A 688 41.50 -19.95 27.99
CA ALA A 688 42.20 -20.65 29.07
C ALA A 688 42.09 -22.19 28.96
N ALA A 689 40.94 -22.71 28.50
CA ALA A 689 40.76 -24.14 28.27
C ALA A 689 41.45 -24.65 26.98
N GLU A 690 41.58 -23.80 25.95
CA GLU A 690 42.35 -24.08 24.74
C GLU A 690 43.86 -24.13 25.07
N ASP A 691 44.37 -23.18 25.86
CA ASP A 691 45.77 -23.13 26.31
C ASP A 691 46.10 -24.33 27.22
N GLU A 692 45.20 -24.72 28.13
CA GLU A 692 45.35 -25.90 29.01
C GLU A 692 45.33 -27.22 28.21
N ALA A 693 44.48 -27.32 27.18
CA ALA A 693 44.44 -28.48 26.30
C ALA A 693 45.71 -28.59 25.42
N LEU A 694 46.24 -27.45 24.95
CA LEU A 694 47.48 -27.42 24.17
C LEU A 694 48.70 -27.81 25.01
N ALA A 695 48.74 -27.36 26.27
CA ALA A 695 49.77 -27.76 27.23
C ALA A 695 49.74 -29.28 27.52
N LYS A 696 48.53 -29.85 27.70
CA LYS A 696 48.36 -31.30 27.88
C LYS A 696 48.80 -32.11 26.65
N ALA A 697 48.40 -31.68 25.45
CA ALA A 697 48.81 -32.34 24.22
C ALA A 697 50.34 -32.27 24.00
N ALA A 698 50.99 -31.18 24.42
CA ALA A 698 52.45 -31.06 24.38
C ALA A 698 53.14 -32.02 25.37
N THR A 699 52.62 -32.19 26.59
CA THR A 699 53.16 -33.18 27.55
C THR A 699 52.91 -34.61 27.10
N GLU A 700 51.71 -34.93 26.59
CA GLU A 700 51.38 -36.27 26.08
C GLU A 700 52.23 -36.65 24.85
N ALA A 701 52.60 -35.67 24.00
CA ALA A 701 53.51 -35.89 22.87
C ALA A 701 54.99 -36.08 23.27
N MET A 702 55.40 -35.70 24.49
CA MET A 702 56.76 -35.94 25.01
C MET A 702 56.89 -37.30 25.72
N GLU A 703 55.79 -38.01 25.95
CA GLU A 703 55.76 -39.33 26.59
C GLU A 703 55.50 -40.50 25.61
N ASP A 704 55.36 -40.23 24.31
CA ASP A 704 55.19 -41.27 23.27
C ASP A 704 56.56 -41.92 22.90
N PRO A 705 56.78 -43.23 23.15
CA PRO A 705 58.03 -43.91 22.83
C PRO A 705 58.35 -43.99 21.33
N THR A 706 57.39 -43.70 20.46
CA THR A 706 57.49 -43.85 19.00
C THR A 706 58.16 -42.63 18.34
N VAL A 707 58.08 -41.44 18.96
CA VAL A 707 58.68 -40.20 18.43
C VAL A 707 60.19 -40.14 18.71
N ALA A 708 60.65 -40.78 19.79
CA ALA A 708 62.08 -40.94 20.11
C ALA A 708 62.86 -41.80 19.10
N ALA A 709 62.17 -42.57 18.25
CA ALA A 709 62.77 -43.47 17.25
C ALA A 709 62.87 -42.88 15.83
N LEU A 710 62.43 -41.63 15.62
CA LEU A 710 62.49 -40.94 14.31
C LEU A 710 63.53 -39.82 14.24
N LEU A 711 64.44 -39.74 15.23
CA LEU A 711 65.66 -38.93 15.16
C LEU A 711 66.77 -39.73 14.45
N PRO A 712 67.33 -39.25 13.32
CA PRO A 712 68.51 -39.86 12.72
C PRO A 712 69.75 -39.61 13.58
N CYS A 713 70.43 -40.69 13.99
CA CYS A 713 71.78 -40.64 14.54
C CYS A 713 72.81 -40.98 13.45
N GLU A 714 73.63 -40.01 13.07
CA GLU A 714 74.91 -40.10 12.35
C GLU A 714 75.78 -38.90 12.86
N PRO A 715 77.13 -38.91 12.76
CA PRO A 715 77.97 -38.70 13.96
C PRO A 715 78.57 -37.29 14.14
N MET A 716 79.31 -37.14 15.25
CA MET A 716 80.06 -35.94 15.65
C MET A 716 81.29 -35.61 14.77
N GLU A 717 81.81 -34.40 15.03
CA GLU A 717 83.05 -33.74 14.54
C GLU A 717 82.79 -32.81 13.33
N GLU A 718 83.22 -31.53 13.32
CA GLU A 718 84.22 -30.82 14.14
C GLU A 718 83.71 -29.49 14.76
N SER A 719 84.36 -29.04 15.84
CA SER A 719 84.30 -27.65 16.37
C SER A 719 85.42 -26.80 15.71
N PRO A 720 85.50 -25.44 15.80
CA PRO A 720 85.18 -24.63 17.02
C PRO A 720 84.67 -23.17 16.80
N ALA A 721 84.53 -22.44 17.92
CA ALA A 721 84.76 -20.98 18.07
C ALA A 721 83.75 -19.99 17.43
N LEU A 722 83.53 -18.76 17.94
CA LEU A 722 83.58 -18.13 19.28
C LEU A 722 82.94 -16.71 19.14
N ALA A 723 82.83 -15.97 20.26
CA ALA A 723 82.65 -14.51 20.33
C ALA A 723 81.28 -13.89 19.97
N THR A 724 80.53 -13.68 21.05
CA THR A 724 79.68 -12.55 21.45
C THR A 724 80.16 -11.13 21.02
N ILE A 725 79.26 -10.13 21.17
CA ILE A 725 79.48 -8.65 21.25
C ILE A 725 79.69 -7.93 19.88
N GLU A 726 79.17 -6.72 19.60
CA GLU A 726 78.01 -5.91 20.05
C GLU A 726 77.95 -4.60 19.18
N VAL A 727 76.89 -3.80 19.32
CA VAL A 727 76.86 -2.32 19.10
C VAL A 727 76.94 -1.69 17.68
N SER A 728 76.06 -0.67 17.54
CA SER A 728 76.08 0.54 16.69
C SER A 728 75.34 0.53 15.34
N GLN A 729 74.72 1.62 14.86
CA GLN A 729 73.93 2.75 15.39
C GLN A 729 73.84 3.80 14.26
N SER A 730 72.65 4.41 14.03
CA SER A 730 72.44 5.70 13.33
C SER A 730 72.68 5.71 11.79
N LYS A 731 72.01 6.50 10.91
CA LYS A 731 71.26 7.79 10.91
C LYS A 731 70.17 7.78 9.80
N SER A 732 69.19 8.70 9.65
CA SER A 732 68.45 9.62 10.55
C SER A 732 67.42 10.44 9.73
N LYS A 733 66.32 10.93 10.33
CA LYS A 733 65.31 11.91 9.80
C LYS A 733 64.36 11.36 8.70
N ALA A 734 63.06 11.67 8.62
CA ALA A 734 62.11 12.48 9.41
C ALA A 734 60.65 11.94 9.18
N ASP A 735 59.53 12.40 9.74
CA ASP A 735 59.24 13.44 10.76
C ASP A 735 57.90 13.11 11.52
N SER A 736 57.14 14.13 11.94
CA SER A 736 55.83 14.11 12.61
C SER A 736 54.62 14.00 11.64
N GLY A 737 53.43 13.56 12.05
CA GLY A 737 53.02 13.02 13.36
C GLY A 737 51.57 12.55 13.35
N ASP A 738 51.25 11.47 14.07
CA ASP A 738 49.93 10.82 14.06
C ASP A 738 49.39 10.56 15.47
N GLN A 739 48.99 11.64 16.15
CA GLN A 739 48.31 11.57 17.45
C GLN A 739 46.77 11.46 17.33
N SER A 740 46.20 11.56 16.13
CA SER A 740 44.74 11.62 15.93
C SER A 740 44.03 10.26 16.04
N LEU A 741 44.75 9.17 15.77
CA LEU A 741 44.19 7.81 15.71
C LEU A 741 43.98 7.15 17.09
N GLN A 742 44.70 7.58 18.14
CA GLN A 742 44.49 7.03 19.49
C GLN A 742 43.36 7.73 20.26
N GLU A 743 43.11 9.03 20.03
CA GLU A 743 41.97 9.72 20.66
C GLU A 743 40.62 9.29 20.06
N THR A 744 40.55 9.14 18.73
CA THR A 744 39.35 8.64 18.04
C THR A 744 38.93 7.24 18.49
N LEU A 745 39.90 6.34 18.76
CA LEU A 745 39.63 4.99 19.27
C LEU A 745 39.13 4.96 20.73
N GLN A 746 39.41 5.99 21.54
CA GLN A 746 38.89 6.08 22.92
C GLN A 746 37.49 6.72 22.98
N LEU A 747 37.13 7.60 22.04
CA LEU A 747 35.79 8.20 21.97
C LEU A 747 34.68 7.19 21.60
N ILE A 748 35.01 6.16 20.81
CA ILE A 748 34.03 5.17 20.30
C ILE A 748 33.62 4.15 21.38
N LYS A 749 34.43 3.93 22.42
CA LYS A 749 34.14 2.96 23.51
C LYS A 749 33.61 3.66 24.76
N GLY A 750 32.39 4.19 24.66
CA GLY A 750 31.70 4.99 25.68
C GLY A 750 31.46 4.33 27.05
N LYS A 751 32.50 4.12 27.85
CA LYS A 751 32.46 3.61 29.24
C LYS A 751 33.02 4.60 30.27
N ALA A 752 32.92 5.90 30.00
CA ALA A 752 33.49 6.97 30.81
C ALA A 752 32.49 8.04 31.34
N SER A 753 31.20 7.71 31.52
CA SER A 753 30.20 8.66 32.08
C SER A 753 29.64 8.29 33.47
N ARG A 754 29.80 7.03 33.92
CA ARG A 754 29.28 6.58 35.23
C ARG A 754 30.20 6.86 36.44
N LYS A 755 31.50 7.15 36.22
CA LYS A 755 32.48 7.39 37.31
C LYS A 755 32.69 8.88 37.63
N LYS A 756 32.54 9.80 36.66
CA LYS A 756 32.58 11.27 36.91
C LYS A 756 31.35 11.77 37.67
N ARG A 757 30.17 11.17 37.45
CA ARG A 757 28.89 11.59 38.07
C ARG A 757 28.71 11.17 39.54
N LYS A 758 29.59 10.33 40.09
CA LYS A 758 29.63 10.02 41.53
C LYS A 758 30.52 11.01 42.30
N ARG A 759 31.75 11.24 41.80
CA ARG A 759 32.67 12.26 42.37
C ARG A 759 32.11 13.68 42.35
N ALA A 760 31.37 14.08 41.33
CA ALA A 760 30.73 15.40 41.28
C ALA A 760 29.56 15.59 42.26
N ARG A 761 29.12 14.53 42.96
CA ARG A 761 28.09 14.59 44.00
C ARG A 761 28.69 14.50 45.41
N GLU A 762 29.86 13.89 45.54
CA GLU A 762 30.66 13.80 46.78
C GLU A 762 31.51 15.07 47.02
N ILE A 763 31.54 16.04 46.10
CA ILE A 763 32.28 17.33 46.20
C ILE A 763 31.32 18.52 46.47
N ALA A 764 30.02 18.26 46.66
CA ALA A 764 28.99 19.30 46.83
C ALA A 764 28.32 19.29 48.22
N GLU A 765 28.83 18.51 49.17
CA GLU A 765 28.30 18.40 50.55
C GLU A 765 29.35 18.72 51.64
N GLU A 766 30.55 19.20 51.28
CA GLU A 766 31.60 19.65 52.21
C GLU A 766 32.23 20.98 51.74
N GLU A 767 31.68 22.13 52.15
CA GLU A 767 32.33 23.10 53.05
C GLU A 767 31.38 24.29 53.39
N PRO A 768 31.62 25.04 54.49
CA PRO A 768 30.65 25.95 55.10
C PRO A 768 30.86 27.46 54.82
N GLU A 769 29.95 28.26 55.41
CA GLU A 769 29.80 29.73 55.41
C GLU A 769 29.07 30.37 54.20
#